data_AF-A0AAN6GLU6-F1
#
_entry.id   AF-A0AAN6GLU6-F1
#
_cell.length_a   1.000
_cell.length_b   1.000
_cell.length_c   1.000
_cell.angle_alpha   90.00
_cell.angle_beta   90.00
_cell.angle_gamma   90.00
#
_symmetry.space_group_name_H-M   'P 1'
#
loop_
_entity.id
_entity.type
_entity.pdbx_description
1 polymer ?
#
loop_
_entity_poly.entity_id
_entity_poly.type
_entity_poly.pdbx_seq_one_letter_code
_entity_poly.pdbx_strand_id
1 'polypeptide(L)'
;MARIDEVTDDHAGDDGVPGQLPSVASFSPATSETDYAAAVVALAQACAAASTDESISAQYGSQVSDVLDSGKGEDIKSAFSFISALSIVHPPTAHSLMVASDGPDLLESCFDAVDLLKSGEGDEAQLFLGAALASLVDYPPSRSELASANPRAQRIQTWATNAVTAGSLGRASVQRSQTGLYAALLLLKLAAPNPSSSGVPSDPQRAAAGRKRAAETGPAAYSLAKQEVMRVAKTPQIRLTRPARATLLAALETLAYLSILNVDSASTDFRDKLSADAALLKSLTHLATLAGRPVQAGASGSGALKRPVFPDRSDPSKQDSSVYSFDPSIATSGSELGHDVAIQYALASVFQNVCAYPAQLSSEQRQVERLRRVAAQKQRQAELKASQGGSQEGQRSTEAEDSKDDYRVQVTRSETRCTRLIDAGVVSALVSLTSSAASSRQASQRPGDKTAVKPMSRLREAIAATFSALTTRQDQRIRGRIAQQGGATALLKMSEQELERYRTNAQLDRRRNTSTEPHTGPQTDAAIDLVPLHALARMCISLDPSLLFGSAGKGGPIVAVPPLCTLFLHPSSEADALAGFEAALALTNLASVGPEIASSICKFSLAMLIDGSGRGSTPSGRTRDSLLEVLSAGVFAEDNALTRKAHIELICNLVQCEDAFKFWSGEAEDDDDASVNATDEGTTRRAAQSRLHILAAFCSPAVLEAESKDDKAREVSLSTRLAASGTLASLCSSPSACDRVLHLSKRSLNTLARLIAPVRPRESDSIQDGSVERFTEVTAGSGEEDDDDDKTAVDHAGSGSSANVATMDTEAWQMTDEEEVELVEAEDADVESYRADTRQPEVKAPDQARAQLGLRGATIAHCLIQYLCWRKEQGGDSVGRLGSRLAASGMVAALQEMVVSGMAELRVNAEEDAGAGSMKREVVRLCLESLKAWSSMGMSSSSR
;
A
#
# COMPACT_ATOMS: atom_id res chain seq x y z
N MET A 1 34.72 -47.38 67.61
CA MET A 1 33.79 -46.24 67.81
C MET A 1 34.00 -45.26 66.66
N ALA A 2 32.91 -45.02 65.91
CA ALA A 2 32.67 -44.00 64.89
C ALA A 2 33.60 -43.90 63.66
N ARG A 3 33.08 -44.29 62.49
CA ARG A 3 33.39 -43.71 61.18
C ARG A 3 32.06 -43.51 60.42
N ILE A 4 31.93 -42.34 59.82
CA ILE A 4 30.74 -41.76 59.18
C ILE A 4 30.87 -41.95 57.66
N ASP A 5 29.75 -42.24 57.01
CA ASP A 5 29.55 -42.37 55.57
C ASP A 5 29.54 -41.00 54.85
N GLU A 6 30.09 -40.98 53.64
CA GLU A 6 30.09 -39.85 52.70
C GLU A 6 29.41 -40.34 51.40
N VAL A 7 28.31 -39.69 51.02
CA VAL A 7 27.55 -39.92 49.79
C VAL A 7 28.00 -38.88 48.77
N THR A 8 28.54 -39.33 47.64
CA THR A 8 28.96 -38.48 46.52
C THR A 8 27.85 -38.37 45.47
N ASP A 9 27.53 -37.12 45.10
CA ASP A 9 26.73 -36.71 43.94
C ASP A 9 27.43 -37.06 42.62
N ASP A 10 26.80 -37.88 41.79
CA ASP A 10 27.20 -38.16 40.40
C ASP A 10 26.19 -37.52 39.44
N HIS A 11 26.32 -36.22 39.17
CA HIS A 11 25.73 -35.53 38.01
C HIS A 11 26.82 -34.65 37.36
N ALA A 12 27.82 -35.29 36.77
CA ALA A 12 28.77 -34.64 35.86
C ALA A 12 28.25 -34.79 34.42
N GLY A 13 28.10 -33.67 33.71
CA GLY A 13 27.64 -33.61 32.33
C GLY A 13 28.59 -34.35 31.38
N ASP A 14 28.02 -35.33 30.68
CA ASP A 14 28.62 -35.99 29.53
C ASP A 14 28.57 -35.01 28.35
N ASP A 15 29.68 -34.29 28.11
CA ASP A 15 29.87 -33.49 26.89
C ASP A 15 29.91 -34.45 25.70
N GLY A 16 28.74 -34.63 25.08
CA GLY A 16 28.48 -35.65 24.07
C GLY A 16 29.50 -35.72 22.95
N VAL A 17 29.92 -36.94 22.64
CA VAL A 17 30.80 -37.25 21.50
C VAL A 17 30.14 -36.73 20.22
N PRO A 18 30.79 -35.83 19.45
CA PRO A 18 30.25 -35.32 18.20
C PRO A 18 30.08 -36.49 17.20
N GLY A 19 28.83 -36.84 16.90
CA GLY A 19 28.46 -37.90 15.95
C GLY A 19 27.39 -38.87 16.42
N GLN A 20 26.95 -38.82 17.68
CA GLN A 20 25.85 -39.68 18.13
C GLN A 20 24.50 -39.12 17.68
N LEU A 21 23.73 -39.91 16.94
CA LEU A 21 22.37 -39.53 16.54
C LEU A 21 21.46 -39.42 17.78
N PRO A 22 20.55 -38.42 17.82
CA PRO A 22 19.56 -38.33 18.87
C PRO A 22 18.66 -39.58 18.89
N SER A 23 18.42 -40.12 20.09
CA SER A 23 17.53 -41.26 20.27
C SER A 23 16.06 -40.86 20.06
N VAL A 24 15.25 -41.77 19.51
CA VAL A 24 13.79 -41.61 19.41
C VAL A 24 13.15 -41.34 20.78
N ALA A 25 13.72 -41.89 21.87
CA ALA A 25 13.23 -41.68 23.23
C ALA A 25 13.33 -40.21 23.69
N SER A 26 14.28 -39.43 23.15
CA SER A 26 14.41 -37.99 23.44
C SER A 26 13.20 -37.17 22.99
N PHE A 27 12.35 -37.73 22.13
CA PHE A 27 11.13 -37.10 21.61
C PHE A 27 9.89 -37.44 22.43
N SER A 28 10.04 -38.11 23.58
CA SER A 28 8.93 -38.48 24.46
C SER A 28 8.02 -37.30 24.80
N PRO A 29 6.69 -37.52 24.93
CA PRO A 29 5.76 -36.51 25.42
C PRO A 29 6.09 -35.98 26.82
N ALA A 30 6.80 -36.79 27.63
CA ALA A 30 7.22 -36.42 28.98
C ALA A 30 8.50 -35.57 29.01
N THR A 31 9.24 -35.50 27.89
CA THR A 31 10.45 -34.69 27.76
C THR A 31 10.12 -33.21 27.95
N SER A 32 10.98 -32.49 28.69
CA SER A 32 10.84 -31.05 28.87
C SER A 32 10.90 -30.30 27.53
N GLU A 33 10.32 -29.10 27.46
CA GLU A 33 10.36 -28.31 26.21
C GLU A 33 11.78 -27.95 25.78
N THR A 34 12.67 -27.69 26.75
CA THR A 34 14.09 -27.39 26.51
C THR A 34 14.82 -28.59 25.93
N ASP A 35 14.63 -29.77 26.52
CA ASP A 35 15.30 -31.00 26.07
C ASP A 35 14.75 -31.45 24.71
N TYR A 36 13.45 -31.28 24.48
CA TYR A 36 12.84 -31.52 23.19
C TYR A 36 13.40 -30.58 22.12
N ALA A 37 13.52 -29.28 22.41
CA ALA A 37 14.11 -28.33 21.48
C ALA A 37 15.57 -28.66 21.18
N ALA A 38 16.35 -29.05 22.20
CA ALA A 38 17.71 -29.52 22.03
C ALA A 38 17.78 -30.78 21.15
N ALA A 39 16.87 -31.75 21.35
CA ALA A 39 16.78 -32.95 20.53
C ALA A 39 16.42 -32.63 19.06
N VAL A 40 15.53 -31.67 18.81
CA VAL A 40 15.18 -31.19 17.46
C VAL A 40 16.39 -30.52 16.78
N VAL A 41 17.15 -29.71 17.51
CA VAL A 41 18.38 -29.09 16.98
C VAL A 41 19.44 -30.14 16.66
N ALA A 42 19.65 -31.11 17.57
CA ALA A 42 20.56 -32.22 17.35
C ALA A 42 20.14 -33.06 16.13
N LEU A 43 18.84 -33.30 15.95
CA LEU A 43 18.30 -33.98 14.77
C LEU A 43 18.60 -33.20 13.49
N ALA A 44 18.45 -31.87 13.50
CA ALA A 44 18.75 -31.03 12.36
C ALA A 44 20.23 -31.06 11.97
N GLN A 45 21.11 -30.99 12.97
CA GLN A 45 22.55 -31.09 12.77
C GLN A 45 22.95 -32.47 12.22
N ALA A 46 22.39 -33.53 12.78
CA ALA A 46 22.62 -34.90 12.31
C ALA A 46 22.17 -35.10 10.86
N CYS A 47 20.99 -34.61 10.49
CA CYS A 47 20.49 -34.67 9.11
C CYS A 47 21.37 -33.87 8.15
N ALA A 48 21.86 -32.69 8.57
CA ALA A 48 22.74 -31.86 7.76
C ALA A 48 24.16 -32.44 7.59
N ALA A 49 24.63 -33.25 8.54
CA ALA A 49 25.96 -33.84 8.52
C ALA A 49 26.06 -35.13 7.69
N ALA A 50 24.94 -35.79 7.41
CA ALA A 50 24.97 -37.05 6.69
C ALA A 50 25.29 -36.88 5.20
N SER A 51 25.99 -37.87 4.64
CA SER A 51 26.38 -37.88 3.23
C SER A 51 25.23 -38.28 2.29
N THR A 52 24.28 -39.11 2.75
CA THR A 52 23.11 -39.56 1.96
C THR A 52 21.86 -39.74 2.81
N ASP A 53 20.69 -39.45 2.22
CA ASP A 53 19.39 -39.65 2.85
C ASP A 53 19.09 -41.12 3.19
N GLU A 54 19.64 -42.05 2.40
CA GLU A 54 19.46 -43.50 2.59
C GLU A 54 20.09 -44.00 3.88
N SER A 55 21.31 -43.54 4.22
CA SER A 55 21.99 -43.97 5.44
C SER A 55 21.23 -43.54 6.69
N ILE A 56 20.71 -42.33 6.70
CA ILE A 56 19.89 -41.83 7.82
C ILE A 56 18.57 -42.60 7.91
N SER A 57 17.91 -42.81 6.77
CA SER A 57 16.61 -43.48 6.72
C SER A 57 16.69 -44.92 7.22
N ALA A 58 17.76 -45.65 6.87
CA ALA A 58 17.99 -47.01 7.36
C ALA A 58 18.22 -47.04 8.89
N GLN A 59 19.03 -46.11 9.41
CA GLN A 59 19.39 -46.09 10.83
C GLN A 59 18.22 -45.70 11.73
N TYR A 60 17.46 -44.65 11.38
CA TYR A 60 16.25 -44.30 12.10
C TYR A 60 15.11 -45.29 11.82
N GLY A 61 15.09 -45.94 10.65
CA GLY A 61 14.09 -46.96 10.33
C GLY A 61 14.13 -48.14 11.28
N SER A 62 15.32 -48.67 11.58
CA SER A 62 15.47 -49.71 12.59
C SER A 62 15.00 -49.23 13.98
N GLN A 63 15.45 -48.05 14.42
CA GLN A 63 15.07 -47.52 15.74
C GLN A 63 13.56 -47.30 15.89
N VAL A 64 12.92 -46.75 14.86
CA VAL A 64 11.47 -46.53 14.87
C VAL A 64 10.72 -47.86 14.86
N SER A 65 11.16 -48.85 14.06
CA SER A 65 10.57 -50.20 14.07
C SER A 65 10.66 -50.84 15.45
N ASP A 66 11.85 -50.86 16.06
CA ASP A 66 12.09 -51.46 17.37
C ASP A 66 11.19 -50.83 18.46
N VAL A 67 11.00 -49.51 18.39
CA VAL A 67 10.16 -48.74 19.31
C VAL A 67 8.67 -49.05 19.09
N LEU A 68 8.22 -49.20 17.84
CA LEU A 68 6.83 -49.59 17.52
C LEU A 68 6.53 -51.03 17.97
N ASP A 69 7.49 -51.95 17.77
CA ASP A 69 7.37 -53.37 18.11
C ASP A 69 7.35 -53.62 19.63
N SER A 70 7.81 -52.65 20.44
CA SER A 70 7.75 -52.71 21.90
C SER A 70 6.33 -52.85 22.46
N GLY A 71 5.32 -52.39 21.71
CA GLY A 71 3.91 -52.35 22.12
C GLY A 71 3.59 -51.42 23.29
N LYS A 72 4.56 -50.61 23.76
CA LYS A 72 4.37 -49.69 24.88
C LYS A 72 3.84 -48.34 24.38
N GLY A 73 2.75 -47.85 24.98
CA GLY A 73 2.11 -46.60 24.55
C GLY A 73 3.04 -45.37 24.55
N GLU A 74 3.92 -45.21 25.55
CA GLU A 74 4.88 -44.08 25.59
C GLU A 74 5.94 -44.16 24.48
N ASP A 75 6.41 -45.36 24.18
CA ASP A 75 7.42 -45.62 23.14
C ASP A 75 6.82 -45.29 21.76
N ILE A 76 5.60 -45.76 21.49
CA ILE A 76 4.84 -45.45 20.27
C ILE A 76 4.61 -43.93 20.13
N LYS A 77 4.21 -43.23 21.20
CA LYS A 77 4.04 -41.76 21.19
C LYS A 77 5.36 -41.02 20.93
N SER A 78 6.47 -41.55 21.43
CA SER A 78 7.82 -41.02 21.19
C SER A 78 8.22 -41.17 19.73
N ALA A 79 7.95 -42.33 19.11
CA ALA A 79 8.18 -42.58 17.68
C ALA A 79 7.40 -41.58 16.80
N PHE A 80 6.11 -41.36 17.08
CA PHE A 80 5.31 -40.41 16.32
C PHE A 80 5.76 -38.95 16.52
N SER A 81 6.15 -38.58 17.73
CA SER A 81 6.73 -37.25 18.01
C SER A 81 8.06 -37.03 17.29
N PHE A 82 8.88 -38.08 17.18
CA PHE A 82 10.11 -38.08 16.39
C PHE A 82 9.81 -37.91 14.89
N ILE A 83 8.86 -38.67 14.33
CA ILE A 83 8.46 -38.56 12.91
C ILE A 83 7.95 -37.16 12.58
N SER A 84 7.14 -36.55 13.46
CA SER A 84 6.68 -35.16 13.30
C SER A 84 7.86 -34.18 13.28
N ALA A 85 8.82 -34.32 14.20
CA ALA A 85 10.02 -33.48 14.24
C ALA A 85 10.89 -33.67 12.98
N LEU A 86 11.11 -34.92 12.56
CA LEU A 86 11.88 -35.25 11.36
C LEU A 86 11.22 -34.67 10.10
N SER A 87 9.89 -34.69 10.02
CA SER A 87 9.14 -34.10 8.90
C SER A 87 9.32 -32.58 8.79
N ILE A 88 9.54 -31.89 9.92
CA ILE A 88 9.79 -30.44 9.95
C ILE A 88 11.26 -30.14 9.63
N VAL A 89 12.18 -30.92 10.20
CA VAL A 89 13.62 -30.68 10.14
C VAL A 89 14.24 -31.16 8.84
N HIS A 90 13.92 -32.37 8.41
CA HIS A 90 14.45 -33.00 7.20
C HIS A 90 13.36 -33.79 6.46
N PRO A 91 12.44 -33.08 5.77
CA PRO A 91 11.30 -33.70 5.10
C PRO A 91 11.62 -34.84 4.11
N PRO A 92 12.73 -34.80 3.32
CA PRO A 92 13.10 -35.91 2.44
C PRO A 92 13.35 -37.23 3.16
N THR A 93 14.05 -37.21 4.30
CA THR A 93 14.26 -38.44 5.10
C THR A 93 12.96 -38.94 5.70
N ALA A 94 12.11 -38.05 6.22
CA ALA A 94 10.79 -38.45 6.71
C ALA A 94 9.95 -39.13 5.62
N HIS A 95 10.01 -38.61 4.39
CA HIS A 95 9.36 -39.21 3.22
C HIS A 95 9.91 -40.60 2.89
N SER A 96 11.23 -40.76 2.80
CA SER A 96 11.88 -42.05 2.53
C SER A 96 11.58 -43.09 3.61
N LEU A 97 11.48 -42.64 4.87
CA LEU A 97 11.18 -43.48 6.02
C LEU A 97 9.71 -43.94 6.06
N MET A 98 8.78 -43.05 5.73
CA MET A 98 7.36 -43.22 6.03
C MET A 98 6.47 -43.46 4.81
N VAL A 99 6.92 -43.18 3.59
CA VAL A 99 6.06 -43.19 2.40
C VAL A 99 6.69 -43.90 1.22
N ALA A 100 7.98 -43.68 0.97
CA ALA A 100 8.65 -44.19 -0.22
C ALA A 100 8.46 -45.70 -0.41
N SER A 101 8.15 -46.09 -1.65
CA SER A 101 7.85 -47.48 -2.02
C SER A 101 9.03 -48.44 -1.81
N ASP A 102 10.26 -47.91 -1.84
CA ASP A 102 11.51 -48.67 -1.65
C ASP A 102 12.03 -48.61 -0.18
N GLY A 103 11.32 -47.90 0.70
CA GLY A 103 11.68 -47.73 2.10
C GLY A 103 11.13 -48.85 3.01
N PRO A 104 11.51 -48.86 4.30
CA PRO A 104 10.89 -49.74 5.28
C PRO A 104 9.39 -49.39 5.40
N ASP A 105 8.50 -50.38 5.36
CA ASP A 105 7.04 -50.18 5.35
C ASP A 105 6.49 -49.78 6.73
N LEU A 106 7.10 -48.78 7.37
CA LEU A 106 6.84 -48.38 8.75
C LEU A 106 5.45 -47.79 8.95
N LEU A 107 4.80 -47.31 7.89
CA LEU A 107 3.49 -46.69 8.01
C LEU A 107 2.41 -47.72 8.38
N GLU A 108 2.47 -48.93 7.81
CA GLU A 108 1.56 -50.00 8.20
C GLU A 108 1.84 -50.45 9.64
N SER A 109 3.12 -50.57 10.02
CA SER A 109 3.54 -50.82 11.40
C SER A 109 3.03 -49.76 12.39
N CYS A 110 2.96 -48.49 11.98
CA CYS A 110 2.40 -47.41 12.80
C CYS A 110 0.90 -47.62 13.08
N PHE A 111 0.11 -48.05 12.09
CA PHE A 111 -1.31 -48.33 12.31
C PHE A 111 -1.50 -49.58 13.16
N ASP A 112 -0.76 -50.63 12.88
CA ASP A 112 -0.87 -51.89 13.61
C ASP A 112 -0.47 -51.72 15.09
N ALA A 113 0.57 -50.92 15.37
CA ALA A 113 0.97 -50.56 16.73
C ALA A 113 -0.13 -49.80 17.49
N VAL A 114 -0.87 -48.92 16.81
CA VAL A 114 -2.00 -48.18 17.41
C VAL A 114 -3.20 -49.10 17.67
N ASP A 115 -3.50 -50.00 16.74
CA ASP A 115 -4.63 -50.94 16.86
C ASP A 115 -4.43 -51.96 18.01
N LEU A 116 -3.17 -52.23 18.39
CA LEU A 116 -2.82 -53.11 19.51
C LEU A 116 -2.98 -52.46 20.90
N LEU A 117 -3.09 -51.13 20.99
CA LEU A 117 -3.20 -50.43 22.27
C LEU A 117 -4.61 -50.52 22.87
N LYS A 118 -4.68 -50.46 24.21
CA LYS A 118 -5.97 -50.41 24.92
C LYS A 118 -6.70 -49.10 24.60
N SER A 119 -8.03 -49.12 24.60
CA SER A 119 -8.89 -47.99 24.18
C SER A 119 -8.56 -46.59 24.75
N GLY A 120 -7.95 -46.48 25.94
CA GLY A 120 -7.51 -45.18 26.50
C GLY A 120 -6.14 -44.72 25.98
N GLU A 121 -5.15 -45.60 25.94
CA GLU A 121 -3.81 -45.32 25.41
C GLU A 121 -3.83 -45.15 23.88
N GLY A 122 -4.73 -45.87 23.21
CA GLY A 122 -4.96 -45.76 21.78
C GLY A 122 -5.44 -44.38 21.35
N ASP A 123 -6.31 -43.71 22.12
CA ASP A 123 -6.80 -42.36 21.79
C ASP A 123 -5.64 -41.33 21.77
N GLU A 124 -4.68 -41.42 22.71
CA GLU A 124 -3.49 -40.57 22.72
C GLU A 124 -2.51 -40.94 21.59
N ALA A 125 -2.24 -42.23 21.37
CA ALA A 125 -1.36 -42.65 20.29
C ALA A 125 -1.90 -42.22 18.91
N GLN A 126 -3.22 -42.28 18.70
CA GLN A 126 -3.88 -41.76 17.50
C GLN A 126 -3.71 -40.25 17.33
N LEU A 127 -3.71 -39.48 18.42
CA LEU A 127 -3.46 -38.04 18.38
C LEU A 127 -2.05 -37.75 17.84
N PHE A 128 -1.03 -38.44 18.37
CA PHE A 128 0.34 -38.29 17.91
C PHE A 128 0.55 -38.80 16.48
N LEU A 129 -0.09 -39.91 16.09
CA LEU A 129 -0.09 -40.40 14.71
C LEU A 129 -0.68 -39.34 13.77
N GLY A 130 -1.82 -38.73 14.13
CA GLY A 130 -2.43 -37.66 13.36
C GLY A 130 -1.51 -36.45 13.19
N ALA A 131 -0.82 -36.05 14.26
CA ALA A 131 0.17 -34.97 14.20
C ALA A 131 1.34 -35.31 13.26
N ALA A 132 1.89 -36.52 13.37
CA ALA A 132 2.98 -36.99 12.50
C ALA A 132 2.57 -36.99 11.02
N LEU A 133 1.40 -37.55 10.70
CA LEU A 133 0.89 -37.58 9.33
C LEU A 133 0.60 -36.19 8.78
N ALA A 134 0.03 -35.29 9.59
CA ALA A 134 -0.24 -33.91 9.20
C ALA A 134 1.05 -33.09 8.94
N SER A 135 2.15 -33.37 9.66
CA SER A 135 3.47 -32.78 9.38
C SER A 135 4.12 -33.40 8.14
N LEU A 136 3.97 -34.71 7.93
CA LEU A 136 4.58 -35.43 6.81
C LEU A 136 4.10 -34.91 5.44
N VAL A 137 2.82 -34.52 5.34
CA VAL A 137 2.22 -33.98 4.10
C VAL A 137 2.57 -32.50 3.83
N ASP A 138 3.38 -31.86 4.67
CA ASP A 138 3.96 -30.55 4.34
C ASP A 138 5.00 -30.66 3.23
N TYR A 139 5.59 -31.86 3.07
CA TYR A 139 6.48 -32.16 1.96
C TYR A 139 5.69 -32.54 0.69
N PRO A 140 5.85 -31.82 -0.44
CA PRO A 140 5.06 -32.06 -1.65
C PRO A 140 5.12 -33.49 -2.22
N PRO A 141 6.27 -34.20 -2.20
CA PRO A 141 6.33 -35.62 -2.59
C PRO A 141 5.48 -36.53 -1.71
N SER A 142 5.61 -36.45 -0.39
CA SER A 142 4.76 -37.19 0.57
C SER A 142 3.28 -36.91 0.33
N ARG A 143 2.93 -35.64 0.15
CA ARG A 143 1.53 -35.25 -0.16
C ARG A 143 1.03 -35.89 -1.44
N SER A 144 1.84 -35.92 -2.49
CA SER A 144 1.44 -36.46 -3.80
C SER A 144 1.20 -37.96 -3.75
N GLU A 145 2.07 -38.69 -3.04
CA GLU A 145 1.96 -40.14 -2.86
C GLU A 145 0.80 -40.51 -1.94
N LEU A 146 0.62 -39.78 -0.83
CA LEU A 146 -0.49 -39.95 0.11
C LEU A 146 -1.84 -39.44 -0.42
N ALA A 147 -1.84 -38.62 -1.48
CA ALA A 147 -3.04 -38.25 -2.23
C ALA A 147 -3.35 -39.21 -3.38
N SER A 148 -2.46 -40.15 -3.69
CA SER A 148 -2.64 -41.10 -4.78
C SER A 148 -3.78 -42.09 -4.49
N ALA A 149 -4.17 -42.85 -5.52
CA ALA A 149 -5.18 -43.89 -5.40
C ALA A 149 -4.61 -45.23 -4.91
N ASN A 150 -3.36 -45.29 -4.44
CA ASN A 150 -2.78 -46.54 -3.96
C ASN A 150 -3.50 -47.01 -2.66
N PRO A 151 -3.53 -48.33 -2.37
CA PRO A 151 -4.26 -48.87 -1.23
C PRO A 151 -3.83 -48.27 0.13
N ARG A 152 -2.53 -47.99 0.29
CA ARG A 152 -1.94 -47.38 1.49
C ARG A 152 -2.48 -45.96 1.75
N ALA A 153 -2.49 -45.11 0.72
CA ALA A 153 -3.10 -43.78 0.77
C ALA A 153 -4.60 -43.86 1.06
N GLN A 154 -5.31 -44.84 0.49
CA GLN A 154 -6.73 -45.05 0.78
C GLN A 154 -6.98 -45.45 2.24
N ARG A 155 -6.14 -46.31 2.85
CA ARG A 155 -6.22 -46.67 4.28
C ARG A 155 -6.10 -45.41 5.15
N ILE A 156 -5.12 -44.54 4.89
CA ILE A 156 -4.89 -43.30 5.64
C ILE A 156 -6.04 -42.31 5.47
N GLN A 157 -6.51 -42.12 4.25
CA GLN A 157 -7.63 -41.22 3.97
C GLN A 157 -8.93 -41.71 4.64
N THR A 158 -9.14 -43.04 4.67
CA THR A 158 -10.29 -43.67 5.35
C THR A 158 -10.17 -43.50 6.86
N TRP A 159 -8.99 -43.79 7.44
CA TRP A 159 -8.72 -43.54 8.85
C TRP A 159 -8.97 -42.07 9.22
N ALA A 160 -8.44 -41.14 8.43
CA ALA A 160 -8.60 -39.72 8.69
C ALA A 160 -10.08 -39.30 8.63
N THR A 161 -10.83 -39.80 7.64
CA THR A 161 -12.27 -39.51 7.52
C THR A 161 -13.06 -40.04 8.73
N ASN A 162 -12.73 -41.24 9.21
CA ASN A 162 -13.33 -41.83 10.39
C ASN A 162 -12.98 -41.04 11.66
N ALA A 163 -11.71 -40.64 11.81
CA ALA A 163 -11.25 -39.83 12.93
C ALA A 163 -11.92 -38.45 12.98
N VAL A 164 -12.08 -37.77 11.84
CA VAL A 164 -12.85 -36.50 11.75
C VAL A 164 -14.29 -36.72 12.20
N THR A 165 -14.93 -37.77 11.69
CA THR A 165 -16.32 -38.10 12.02
C THR A 165 -16.46 -38.35 13.52
N ALA A 166 -15.61 -39.20 14.10
CA ALA A 166 -15.60 -39.53 15.52
C ALA A 166 -15.34 -38.31 16.41
N GLY A 167 -14.36 -37.47 16.05
CA GLY A 167 -14.02 -36.26 16.80
C GLY A 167 -15.11 -35.19 16.76
N SER A 168 -15.89 -35.12 15.67
CA SER A 168 -16.96 -34.13 15.47
C SER A 168 -18.26 -34.42 16.24
N LEU A 169 -18.40 -35.63 16.79
CA LEU A 169 -19.55 -35.98 17.62
C LEU A 169 -19.52 -35.17 18.92
N GLY A 170 -20.62 -34.51 19.28
CA GLY A 170 -20.69 -33.61 20.44
C GLY A 170 -20.44 -34.24 21.82
N ARG A 171 -20.13 -35.54 21.89
CA ARG A 171 -19.75 -36.29 23.11
C ARG A 171 -18.33 -36.86 23.05
N ALA A 172 -17.52 -36.50 22.06
CA ALA A 172 -16.15 -36.98 21.94
C ALA A 172 -15.29 -36.54 23.15
N SER A 173 -14.34 -37.39 23.53
CA SER A 173 -13.27 -36.99 24.46
C SER A 173 -12.43 -35.88 23.84
N VAL A 174 -11.72 -35.11 24.68
CA VAL A 174 -10.83 -34.05 24.20
C VAL A 174 -9.82 -34.62 23.21
N GLN A 175 -9.19 -35.75 23.55
CA GLN A 175 -8.24 -36.45 22.70
C GLN A 175 -8.85 -36.82 21.35
N ARG A 176 -10.05 -37.40 21.30
CA ARG A 176 -10.71 -37.75 20.03
C ARG A 176 -11.04 -36.54 19.18
N SER A 177 -11.48 -35.43 19.78
CA SER A 177 -11.68 -34.18 19.04
C SER A 177 -10.37 -33.64 18.49
N GLN A 178 -9.26 -33.75 19.24
CA GLN A 178 -7.93 -33.34 18.79
C GLN A 178 -7.38 -34.26 17.67
N THR A 179 -7.56 -35.57 17.79
CA THR A 179 -7.23 -36.54 16.73
C THR A 179 -8.03 -36.23 15.46
N GLY A 180 -9.34 -35.98 15.61
CA GLY A 180 -10.19 -35.54 14.51
C GLY A 180 -9.72 -34.24 13.87
N LEU A 181 -9.18 -33.30 14.65
CA LEU A 181 -8.63 -32.04 14.15
C LEU A 181 -7.37 -32.27 13.29
N TYR A 182 -6.42 -33.08 13.76
CA TYR A 182 -5.23 -33.41 12.96
C TYR A 182 -5.58 -34.20 11.70
N ALA A 183 -6.52 -35.14 11.81
CA ALA A 183 -7.05 -35.87 10.66
C ALA A 183 -7.74 -34.93 9.64
N ALA A 184 -8.49 -33.93 10.11
CA ALA A 184 -9.07 -32.91 9.25
C ALA A 184 -8.00 -32.08 8.54
N LEU A 185 -6.97 -31.63 9.28
CA LEU A 185 -5.84 -30.89 8.72
C LEU A 185 -5.12 -31.69 7.64
N LEU A 186 -4.84 -32.98 7.91
CA LEU A 186 -4.27 -33.91 6.93
C LEU A 186 -5.11 -33.97 5.66
N LEU A 187 -6.42 -34.18 5.77
CA LEU A 187 -7.31 -34.24 4.60
C LEU A 187 -7.36 -32.93 3.81
N LEU A 188 -7.33 -31.77 4.49
CA LEU A 188 -7.27 -30.47 3.84
C LEU A 188 -5.93 -30.24 3.11
N LYS A 189 -4.80 -30.63 3.73
CA LYS A 189 -3.47 -30.57 3.10
C LYS A 189 -3.38 -31.46 1.87
N LEU A 190 -3.91 -32.69 1.93
CA LEU A 190 -3.99 -33.61 0.78
C LEU A 190 -4.88 -33.08 -0.35
N ALA A 191 -5.91 -32.30 -0.01
CA ALA A 191 -6.80 -31.68 -0.99
C ALA A 191 -6.24 -30.37 -1.59
N ALA A 192 -5.25 -29.74 -0.94
CA ALA A 192 -4.70 -28.48 -1.39
C ALA A 192 -3.86 -28.65 -2.67
N PRO A 193 -3.98 -27.73 -3.66
CA PRO A 193 -3.16 -27.78 -4.86
C PRO A 193 -1.68 -27.63 -4.50
N ASN A 194 -0.81 -28.44 -5.12
CA ASN A 194 0.62 -28.39 -4.86
C ASN A 194 1.21 -27.09 -5.44
N PRO A 195 1.77 -26.18 -4.61
CA PRO A 195 2.28 -24.90 -5.09
C PRO A 195 3.57 -25.05 -5.92
N SER A 196 4.29 -26.16 -5.79
CA SER A 196 5.62 -26.40 -6.36
C SER A 196 5.64 -27.24 -7.64
N SER A 197 4.50 -27.73 -8.13
CA SER A 197 4.45 -28.43 -9.42
C SER A 197 4.29 -27.44 -10.58
N SER A 198 5.25 -26.51 -10.73
CA SER A 198 5.25 -25.52 -11.81
C SER A 198 5.57 -26.10 -13.19
N GLY A 199 5.67 -27.43 -13.34
CA GLY A 199 6.06 -28.08 -14.61
C GLY A 199 5.26 -29.32 -15.02
N VAL A 200 4.38 -29.87 -14.17
CA VAL A 200 3.54 -31.03 -14.53
C VAL A 200 2.08 -30.61 -14.44
N PRO A 201 1.30 -30.70 -15.54
CA PRO A 201 -0.14 -30.43 -15.49
C PRO A 201 -0.77 -31.31 -14.43
N SER A 202 -1.24 -30.70 -13.34
CA SER A 202 -2.00 -31.42 -12.32
C SER A 202 -3.22 -32.05 -12.98
N ASP A 203 -3.38 -33.36 -12.86
CA ASP A 203 -4.57 -34.08 -13.33
C ASP A 203 -5.84 -33.36 -12.82
N PRO A 204 -6.64 -32.75 -13.72
CA PRO A 204 -7.82 -31.98 -13.34
C PRO A 204 -8.81 -32.79 -12.50
N GLN A 205 -8.88 -34.11 -12.71
CA GLN A 205 -9.75 -35.00 -11.97
C GLN A 205 -9.29 -35.15 -10.51
N ARG A 206 -7.97 -35.26 -10.27
CA ARG A 206 -7.42 -35.31 -8.91
C ARG A 206 -7.67 -34.00 -8.16
N ALA A 207 -7.46 -32.86 -8.82
CA ALA A 207 -7.76 -31.56 -8.22
C ALA A 207 -9.26 -31.41 -7.91
N ALA A 208 -10.15 -31.88 -8.78
CA ALA A 208 -11.59 -31.88 -8.54
C ALA A 208 -11.99 -32.82 -7.38
N ALA A 209 -11.43 -34.02 -7.31
CA ALA A 209 -11.67 -34.97 -6.22
C ALA A 209 -11.16 -34.43 -4.87
N GLY A 210 -9.98 -33.82 -4.85
CA GLY A 210 -9.44 -33.12 -3.67
C GLY A 210 -10.37 -32.01 -3.19
N ARG A 211 -10.82 -31.13 -4.09
CA ARG A 211 -11.78 -30.06 -3.78
C ARG A 211 -13.11 -30.61 -3.23
N LYS A 212 -13.64 -31.67 -3.82
CA LYS A 212 -14.87 -32.32 -3.33
C LYS A 212 -14.68 -32.83 -1.90
N ARG A 213 -13.56 -33.51 -1.62
CA ARG A 213 -13.27 -34.02 -0.28
C ARG A 213 -13.05 -32.91 0.74
N ALA A 214 -12.37 -31.82 0.37
CA ALA A 214 -12.24 -30.64 1.21
C ALA A 214 -13.61 -30.01 1.52
N ALA A 215 -14.53 -29.98 0.56
CA ALA A 215 -15.90 -29.51 0.76
C ALA A 215 -16.66 -30.35 1.79
N GLU A 216 -16.54 -31.67 1.70
CA GLU A 216 -17.19 -32.62 2.62
C GLU A 216 -16.60 -32.55 4.04
N THR A 217 -15.28 -32.43 4.14
CA THR A 217 -14.55 -32.40 5.42
C THR A 217 -14.64 -31.04 6.10
N GLY A 218 -14.77 -29.96 5.32
CA GLY A 218 -14.63 -28.58 5.78
C GLY A 218 -15.54 -28.19 6.95
N PRO A 219 -16.85 -28.50 6.96
CA PRO A 219 -17.73 -28.16 8.08
C PRO A 219 -17.32 -28.78 9.42
N ALA A 220 -16.89 -30.05 9.40
CA ALA A 220 -16.41 -30.76 10.59
C ALA A 220 -15.05 -30.20 11.04
N ALA A 221 -14.13 -29.98 10.09
CA ALA A 221 -12.83 -29.35 10.33
C ALA A 221 -12.97 -27.98 11.00
N TYR A 222 -13.88 -27.15 10.48
CA TYR A 222 -14.19 -25.84 11.06
C TYR A 222 -14.71 -25.95 12.50
N SER A 223 -15.62 -26.89 12.76
CA SER A 223 -16.19 -27.08 14.11
C SER A 223 -15.12 -27.50 15.12
N LEU A 224 -14.26 -28.45 14.74
CA LEU A 224 -13.16 -28.94 15.58
C LEU A 224 -12.13 -27.84 15.86
N ALA A 225 -11.69 -27.13 14.82
CA ALA A 225 -10.74 -26.03 14.97
C ALA A 225 -11.31 -24.89 15.83
N LYS A 226 -12.59 -24.53 15.61
CA LYS A 226 -13.30 -23.56 16.45
C LYS A 226 -13.33 -24.01 17.91
N GLN A 227 -13.73 -25.25 18.19
CA GLN A 227 -13.80 -25.77 19.56
C GLN A 227 -12.45 -25.65 20.27
N GLU A 228 -11.36 -26.02 19.59
CA GLU A 228 -10.02 -25.96 20.15
C GLU A 228 -9.55 -24.52 20.40
N VAL A 229 -9.73 -23.61 19.45
CA VAL A 229 -9.40 -22.18 19.63
C VAL A 229 -10.18 -21.60 20.81
N MET A 230 -11.48 -21.88 20.92
CA MET A 230 -12.33 -21.41 22.02
C MET A 230 -11.92 -22.03 23.37
N ARG A 231 -11.46 -23.29 23.38
CA ARG A 231 -10.98 -23.98 24.58
C ARG A 231 -9.70 -23.33 25.09
N VAL A 232 -8.73 -23.11 24.20
CA VAL A 232 -7.44 -22.51 24.56
C VAL A 232 -7.61 -21.04 24.96
N ALA A 233 -8.44 -20.27 24.26
CA ALA A 233 -8.71 -18.86 24.59
C ALA A 233 -9.39 -18.65 25.97
N LYS A 234 -10.06 -19.67 26.52
CA LYS A 234 -10.64 -19.63 27.87
C LYS A 234 -9.61 -19.94 28.97
N THR A 235 -8.44 -20.45 28.61
CA THR A 235 -7.43 -20.85 29.59
C THR A 235 -6.65 -19.59 30.01
N PRO A 236 -6.65 -19.21 31.30
CA PRO A 236 -6.06 -17.96 31.77
C PRO A 236 -4.52 -17.96 31.78
N GLN A 237 -3.89 -19.09 31.46
CA GLN A 237 -2.45 -19.26 31.54
C GLN A 237 -1.75 -18.79 30.27
N ILE A 238 -0.61 -18.11 30.47
CA ILE A 238 0.24 -17.57 29.40
C ILE A 238 1.05 -18.68 28.71
N ARG A 239 1.34 -19.78 29.40
CA ARG A 239 2.14 -20.90 28.88
C ARG A 239 1.26 -22.09 28.56
N LEU A 240 1.17 -22.42 27.28
CA LEU A 240 0.55 -23.66 26.82
C LEU A 240 1.54 -24.81 27.00
N THR A 241 1.08 -25.98 27.41
CA THR A 241 1.89 -27.20 27.33
C THR A 241 2.19 -27.52 25.87
N ARG A 242 3.34 -28.15 25.57
CA ARG A 242 3.72 -28.57 24.21
C ARG A 242 2.58 -29.24 23.40
N PRO A 243 1.82 -30.22 23.95
CA PRO A 243 0.68 -30.81 23.22
C PRO A 243 -0.46 -29.82 22.96
N ALA A 244 -0.81 -28.98 23.93
CA ALA A 244 -1.86 -27.97 23.76
C ALA A 244 -1.45 -26.89 22.76
N ARG A 245 -0.17 -26.51 22.75
CA ARG A 245 0.44 -25.60 21.77
C ARG A 245 0.38 -26.18 20.36
N ALA A 246 0.81 -27.43 20.19
CA ALA A 246 0.78 -28.11 18.90
C ALA A 246 -0.65 -28.24 18.36
N THR A 247 -1.60 -28.57 19.23
CA THR A 247 -3.02 -28.70 18.85
C THR A 247 -3.63 -27.34 18.48
N LEU A 248 -3.30 -26.27 19.21
CA LEU A 248 -3.71 -24.91 18.83
C LEU A 248 -3.15 -24.53 17.46
N LEU A 249 -1.87 -24.81 17.19
CA LEU A 249 -1.29 -24.55 15.87
C LEU A 249 -2.03 -25.31 14.77
N ALA A 250 -2.34 -26.59 14.98
CA ALA A 250 -3.13 -27.37 14.04
C ALA A 250 -4.54 -26.78 13.83
N ALA A 251 -5.17 -26.24 14.89
CA ALA A 251 -6.46 -25.56 14.79
C ALA A 251 -6.37 -24.28 13.94
N LEU A 252 -5.36 -23.45 14.19
CA LEU A 252 -5.14 -22.20 13.46
C LEU A 252 -4.78 -22.47 12.00
N GLU A 253 -3.94 -23.47 11.75
CA GLU A 253 -3.57 -23.90 10.40
C GLU A 253 -4.78 -24.46 9.64
N THR A 254 -5.63 -25.25 10.31
CA THR A 254 -6.90 -25.73 9.76
C THR A 254 -7.79 -24.55 9.33
N LEU A 255 -7.95 -23.53 10.18
CA LEU A 255 -8.69 -22.31 9.82
C LEU A 255 -8.05 -21.57 8.64
N ALA A 256 -6.72 -21.51 8.58
CA ALA A 256 -5.99 -20.90 7.47
C ALA A 256 -6.25 -21.66 6.16
N TYR A 257 -6.15 -22.98 6.13
CA TYR A 257 -6.48 -23.80 4.95
C TYR A 257 -7.93 -23.62 4.52
N LEU A 258 -8.88 -23.67 5.45
CA LEU A 258 -10.30 -23.45 5.15
C LEU A 258 -10.55 -22.06 4.56
N SER A 259 -9.82 -21.04 5.00
CA SER A 259 -9.93 -19.69 4.44
C SER A 259 -9.29 -19.52 3.05
N ILE A 260 -8.37 -20.41 2.66
CA ILE A 260 -7.74 -20.41 1.33
C ILE A 260 -8.57 -21.24 0.34
N LEU A 261 -9.07 -22.39 0.78
CA LEU A 261 -9.87 -23.32 -0.02
C LEU A 261 -11.27 -22.72 -0.27
N ASN A 262 -11.37 -21.82 -1.24
CA ASN A 262 -12.64 -21.46 -1.84
C ASN A 262 -13.17 -22.69 -2.57
N VAL A 263 -14.08 -23.42 -1.93
CA VAL A 263 -14.81 -24.48 -2.59
C VAL A 263 -15.82 -23.80 -3.52
N ASP A 264 -15.71 -24.01 -4.83
CA ASP A 264 -16.61 -23.45 -5.86
C ASP A 264 -18.11 -23.80 -5.69
N SER A 265 -18.48 -24.54 -4.63
CA SER A 265 -19.86 -24.76 -4.25
C SER A 265 -20.44 -23.50 -3.62
N ALA A 266 -21.48 -22.95 -4.23
CA ALA A 266 -22.21 -21.74 -3.82
C ALA A 266 -22.72 -21.73 -2.35
N SER A 267 -22.58 -22.82 -1.59
CA SER A 267 -23.20 -22.98 -0.27
C SER A 267 -22.34 -22.56 0.93
N THR A 268 -20.99 -22.48 0.83
CA THR A 268 -20.16 -22.11 2.00
C THR A 268 -18.81 -21.47 1.66
N ASP A 269 -18.75 -20.13 1.70
CA ASP A 269 -17.49 -19.39 1.82
C ASP A 269 -17.05 -19.41 3.31
N PHE A 270 -15.97 -20.13 3.62
CA PHE A 270 -15.44 -20.21 4.98
C PHE A 270 -14.91 -18.87 5.51
N ARG A 271 -14.49 -17.94 4.64
CA ARG A 271 -14.11 -16.58 5.06
C ARG A 271 -15.31 -15.85 5.62
N ASP A 272 -16.46 -15.96 4.94
CA ASP A 272 -17.71 -15.36 5.40
C ASP A 272 -18.17 -16.00 6.72
N LYS A 273 -18.12 -17.34 6.82
CA LYS A 273 -18.48 -18.08 8.05
C LYS A 273 -17.57 -17.72 9.23
N LEU A 274 -16.26 -17.66 9.02
CA LEU A 274 -15.29 -17.29 10.06
C LEU A 274 -15.51 -15.84 10.51
N SER A 275 -15.71 -14.91 9.57
CA SER A 275 -15.98 -13.50 9.90
C SER A 275 -17.33 -13.28 10.62
N ALA A 276 -18.33 -14.12 10.36
CA ALA A 276 -19.66 -14.01 10.96
C ALA A 276 -19.68 -14.53 12.42
N ASP A 277 -18.73 -15.38 12.80
CA ASP A 277 -18.63 -15.93 14.14
C ASP A 277 -17.90 -14.97 15.10
N ALA A 278 -18.66 -14.06 15.70
CA ALA A 278 -18.12 -13.06 16.62
C ALA A 278 -17.40 -13.66 17.84
N ALA A 279 -17.80 -14.84 18.31
CA ALA A 279 -17.16 -15.49 19.46
C ALA A 279 -15.79 -16.07 19.09
N LEU A 280 -15.69 -16.68 17.92
CA LEU A 280 -14.42 -17.16 17.38
C LEU A 280 -13.47 -15.98 17.09
N LEU A 281 -13.95 -14.90 16.46
CA LEU A 281 -13.13 -13.72 16.19
C LEU A 281 -12.59 -13.09 17.49
N LYS A 282 -13.43 -12.95 18.53
CA LYS A 282 -12.97 -12.46 19.85
C LYS A 282 -11.92 -13.38 20.48
N SER A 283 -12.01 -14.68 20.25
CA SER A 283 -11.03 -15.64 20.78
C SER A 283 -9.71 -15.58 20.01
N LEU A 284 -9.75 -15.48 18.68
CA LEU A 284 -8.56 -15.30 17.85
C LEU A 284 -7.83 -13.99 18.18
N THR A 285 -8.57 -12.89 18.33
CA THR A 285 -7.99 -11.58 18.71
C THR A 285 -7.45 -11.59 20.13
N HIS A 286 -8.11 -12.28 21.07
CA HIS A 286 -7.58 -12.49 22.42
C HIS A 286 -6.25 -13.26 22.40
N LEU A 287 -6.20 -14.39 21.69
CA LEU A 287 -4.98 -15.18 21.54
C LEU A 287 -3.85 -14.40 20.88
N ALA A 288 -4.14 -13.61 19.84
CA ALA A 288 -3.16 -12.76 19.18
C ALA A 288 -2.63 -11.66 20.09
N THR A 289 -3.51 -11.07 20.91
CA THR A 289 -3.11 -10.10 21.94
C THR A 289 -2.22 -10.74 23.00
N LEU A 290 -2.53 -11.96 23.46
CA LEU A 290 -1.70 -12.71 24.39
C LEU A 290 -0.34 -13.06 23.80
N ALA A 291 -0.31 -13.58 22.57
CA ALA A 291 0.91 -13.94 21.87
C ALA A 291 1.82 -12.72 21.61
N GLY A 292 1.25 -11.53 21.40
CA GLY A 292 1.98 -10.28 21.19
C GLY A 292 2.45 -9.57 22.47
N ARG A 293 1.97 -9.96 23.66
CA ARG A 293 2.40 -9.32 24.92
C ARG A 293 3.83 -9.77 25.26
N PRO A 294 4.73 -8.83 25.61
CA PRO A 294 6.00 -9.21 26.22
C PRO A 294 5.67 -9.89 27.55
N VAL A 295 6.23 -11.07 27.77
CA VAL A 295 6.10 -11.76 29.05
C VAL A 295 6.88 -10.93 30.06
N GLN A 296 6.17 -10.14 30.87
CA GLN A 296 6.79 -9.42 31.96
C GLN A 296 7.29 -10.45 32.97
N ALA A 297 8.61 -10.63 33.02
CA ALA A 297 9.25 -11.48 34.01
C ALA A 297 8.92 -10.93 35.42
N GLY A 298 8.13 -11.67 36.18
CA GLY A 298 8.23 -11.71 37.63
C GLY A 298 7.84 -10.49 38.47
N ALA A 299 7.02 -9.54 38.00
CA ALA A 299 6.41 -8.56 38.91
C ALA A 299 5.16 -9.17 39.58
N SER A 300 5.37 -9.95 40.62
CA SER A 300 4.31 -10.39 41.52
C SER A 300 3.75 -9.18 42.27
N GLY A 301 2.53 -8.74 41.91
CA GLY A 301 1.72 -7.89 42.78
C GLY A 301 1.12 -6.65 42.11
N SER A 302 -0.21 -6.64 42.07
CA SER A 302 -1.12 -5.52 41.78
C SER A 302 -1.61 -5.41 40.33
N GLY A 303 -2.86 -5.83 40.16
CA GLY A 303 -3.61 -5.77 38.90
C GLY A 303 -3.90 -4.33 38.50
N ALA A 304 -3.08 -3.79 37.60
CA ALA A 304 -3.45 -2.66 36.77
C ALA A 304 -3.86 -3.17 35.38
N LEU A 305 -5.14 -3.49 35.22
CA LEU A 305 -5.77 -3.57 33.90
C LEU A 305 -5.50 -2.25 33.19
N LYS A 306 -4.68 -2.28 32.13
CA LYS A 306 -4.41 -1.13 31.26
C LYS A 306 -5.75 -0.58 30.76
N ARG A 307 -6.12 0.60 31.26
CA ARG A 307 -7.34 1.33 30.88
C ARG A 307 -7.25 1.77 29.41
N PRO A 308 -8.39 1.87 28.70
CA PRO A 308 -8.45 2.42 27.35
C PRO A 308 -7.87 3.84 27.30
N VAL A 309 -7.23 4.15 26.18
CA VAL A 309 -6.51 5.41 25.89
C VAL A 309 -7.43 6.64 25.84
N PHE A 310 -8.75 6.43 25.86
CA PHE A 310 -9.74 7.49 25.99
C PHE A 310 -10.48 7.33 27.33
N PRO A 311 -10.48 8.35 28.20
CA PRO A 311 -11.28 8.32 29.43
C PRO A 311 -12.77 8.30 29.06
N ASP A 312 -13.50 7.35 29.66
CA ASP A 312 -14.96 7.41 29.71
C ASP A 312 -15.36 8.69 30.47
N ARG A 313 -16.21 9.53 29.87
CA ARG A 313 -16.55 10.90 30.34
C ARG A 313 -17.51 10.90 31.54
N SER A 314 -17.62 9.81 32.29
CA SER A 314 -18.66 9.60 33.31
C SER A 314 -18.24 9.93 34.74
N ASP A 315 -16.96 10.24 35.02
CA ASP A 315 -16.49 10.53 36.39
C ASP A 315 -15.45 11.68 36.45
N PRO A 316 -15.85 12.89 36.88
CA PRO A 316 -14.98 14.07 36.92
C PRO A 316 -14.01 14.11 38.12
N SER A 317 -13.89 13.04 38.91
CA SER A 317 -13.16 13.08 40.19
C SER A 317 -11.70 12.56 40.16
N LYS A 318 -11.15 12.18 39.00
CA LYS A 318 -9.80 11.58 38.91
C LYS A 318 -8.92 12.28 37.86
N GLN A 319 -8.29 13.37 38.26
CA GLN A 319 -7.22 14.03 37.51
C GLN A 319 -5.87 13.92 38.25
N ASP A 320 -4.81 13.88 37.45
CA ASP A 320 -3.39 14.04 37.79
C ASP A 320 -2.56 12.80 38.19
N SER A 321 -2.16 12.04 37.16
CA SER A 321 -0.76 11.58 37.02
C SER A 321 -0.52 11.06 35.59
N SER A 322 0.46 11.63 34.88
CA SER A 322 0.86 11.26 33.51
C SER A 322 1.49 9.85 33.47
N VAL A 323 0.97 8.98 32.58
CA VAL A 323 1.28 7.53 32.52
C VAL A 323 2.26 7.15 31.38
N TYR A 324 2.96 8.12 30.77
CA TYR A 324 3.83 7.85 29.60
C TYR A 324 5.30 8.23 29.80
N SER A 325 5.96 7.64 30.80
CA SER A 325 7.43 7.49 30.80
C SER A 325 7.79 6.04 30.46
N PHE A 326 8.41 5.82 29.30
CA PHE A 326 9.09 4.55 29.01
C PHE A 326 10.36 4.51 29.87
N ASP A 327 10.47 3.53 30.76
CA ASP A 327 11.68 3.29 31.54
C ASP A 327 12.59 2.31 30.77
N PRO A 328 13.77 2.75 30.30
CA PRO A 328 14.69 1.91 29.51
C PRO A 328 15.55 0.97 30.36
N SER A 329 15.34 0.86 31.67
CA SER A 329 16.27 0.15 32.58
C SER A 329 16.02 -1.36 32.80
N ILE A 330 15.03 -2.00 32.15
CA ILE A 330 14.66 -3.42 32.41
C ILE A 330 15.32 -4.40 31.40
N ALA A 331 16.51 -4.08 30.89
CA ALA A 331 17.16 -4.86 29.83
C ALA A 331 18.44 -5.58 30.30
N THR A 332 18.47 -6.22 31.46
CA THR A 332 19.62 -7.08 31.86
C THR A 332 19.26 -8.14 32.90
N SER A 333 18.61 -9.23 32.48
CA SER A 333 18.81 -10.57 33.09
C SER A 333 18.07 -11.64 32.27
N GLY A 334 18.80 -12.64 31.80
CA GLY A 334 18.29 -13.69 30.93
C GLY A 334 17.25 -14.60 31.60
N SER A 335 16.14 -14.81 30.92
CA SER A 335 15.34 -16.04 30.99
C SER A 335 14.45 -16.11 29.74
N GLU A 336 14.52 -17.26 29.09
CA GLU A 336 13.91 -17.67 27.83
C GLU A 336 12.38 -17.63 27.84
N LEU A 337 11.80 -16.44 27.75
CA LEU A 337 10.35 -16.25 27.58
C LEU A 337 10.07 -15.63 26.22
N GLY A 338 10.49 -16.37 25.19
CA GLY A 338 10.34 -16.02 23.79
C GLY A 338 8.87 -15.93 23.38
N HIS A 339 8.56 -14.93 22.58
CA HIS A 339 7.30 -14.84 21.88
C HIS A 339 7.09 -16.07 20.98
N ASP A 340 5.89 -16.65 20.99
CA ASP A 340 5.58 -17.80 20.13
C ASP A 340 5.31 -17.35 18.69
N VAL A 341 6.38 -17.16 17.92
CA VAL A 341 6.33 -16.67 16.53
C VAL A 341 5.44 -17.56 15.64
N ALA A 342 5.37 -18.87 15.90
CA ALA A 342 4.53 -19.78 15.11
C ALA A 342 3.04 -19.48 15.32
N ILE A 343 2.61 -19.30 16.57
CA ILE A 343 1.22 -18.92 16.88
C ILE A 343 0.91 -17.53 16.31
N GLN A 344 1.83 -16.58 16.46
CA GLN A 344 1.68 -15.23 15.90
C GLN A 344 1.48 -15.28 14.37
N TYR A 345 2.30 -16.06 13.68
CA TYR A 345 2.22 -16.21 12.23
C TYR A 345 0.92 -16.88 11.78
N ALA A 346 0.52 -17.95 12.45
CA ALA A 346 -0.73 -18.65 12.14
C ALA A 346 -1.95 -17.73 12.33
N LEU A 347 -1.99 -16.95 13.41
CA LEU A 347 -3.05 -15.96 13.66
C LEU A 347 -3.06 -14.84 12.60
N ALA A 348 -1.89 -14.28 12.29
CA ALA A 348 -1.77 -13.26 11.24
C ALA A 348 -2.20 -13.78 9.87
N SER A 349 -1.87 -15.03 9.54
CA SER A 349 -2.26 -15.70 8.30
C SER A 349 -3.78 -15.92 8.21
N VAL A 350 -4.42 -16.32 9.31
CA VAL A 350 -5.89 -16.42 9.36
C VAL A 350 -6.52 -15.05 9.12
N PHE A 351 -6.03 -13.99 9.76
CA PHE A 351 -6.56 -12.65 9.54
C PHE A 351 -6.37 -12.19 8.09
N GLN A 352 -5.16 -12.36 7.54
CA GLN A 352 -4.82 -12.03 6.15
C GLN A 352 -5.76 -12.69 5.15
N ASN A 353 -6.03 -13.99 5.32
CA ASN A 353 -6.88 -14.72 4.40
C ASN A 353 -8.36 -14.30 4.49
N VAL A 354 -8.84 -13.99 5.70
CA VAL A 354 -10.24 -13.57 5.92
C VAL A 354 -10.49 -12.16 5.36
N CYS A 355 -9.52 -11.25 5.49
CA CYS A 355 -9.62 -9.89 4.95
C CYS A 355 -9.22 -9.78 3.47
N ALA A 356 -8.74 -10.85 2.84
CA ALA A 356 -8.26 -10.82 1.46
C ALA A 356 -9.34 -10.29 0.49
N TYR A 357 -8.98 -9.28 -0.29
CA TYR A 357 -9.78 -8.80 -1.40
C TYR A 357 -9.61 -9.72 -2.62
N PRO A 358 -10.63 -9.84 -3.49
CA PRO A 358 -10.48 -10.54 -4.75
C PRO A 358 -9.37 -9.88 -5.59
N ALA A 359 -8.58 -10.69 -6.29
CA ALA A 359 -7.52 -10.17 -7.16
C ALA A 359 -8.13 -9.32 -8.28
N GLN A 360 -7.52 -8.15 -8.55
CA GLN A 360 -7.89 -7.35 -9.70
C GLN A 360 -7.35 -8.00 -10.97
N LEU A 361 -8.22 -8.60 -11.76
CA LEU A 361 -7.87 -9.17 -13.05
C LEU A 361 -7.81 -8.05 -14.11
N SER A 362 -6.78 -8.08 -14.97
CA SER A 362 -6.70 -7.23 -16.17
C SER A 362 -7.87 -7.52 -17.13
N SER A 363 -8.12 -6.66 -18.12
CA SER A 363 -9.19 -6.89 -19.12
C SER A 363 -9.02 -8.24 -19.84
N GLU A 364 -7.79 -8.56 -20.23
CA GLU A 364 -7.42 -9.84 -20.85
C GLU A 364 -7.59 -11.00 -19.87
N GLN A 365 -7.12 -10.85 -18.64
CA GLN A 365 -7.29 -11.90 -17.61
C GLN A 365 -8.77 -12.12 -17.27
N ARG A 366 -9.59 -11.07 -17.25
CA ARG A 366 -11.05 -11.18 -17.10
C ARG A 366 -11.66 -11.94 -18.28
N GLN A 367 -11.18 -11.70 -19.50
CA GLN A 367 -11.63 -12.43 -20.67
C GLN A 367 -11.21 -13.90 -20.62
N VAL A 368 -9.97 -14.20 -20.23
CA VAL A 368 -9.47 -15.56 -20.03
C VAL A 368 -10.25 -16.27 -18.94
N GLU A 369 -10.50 -15.62 -17.80
CA GLU A 369 -11.26 -16.19 -16.70
C GLU A 369 -12.73 -16.41 -17.08
N ARG A 370 -13.34 -15.49 -17.84
CA ARG A 370 -14.67 -15.68 -18.43
C ARG A 370 -14.69 -16.90 -19.36
N LEU A 371 -13.70 -17.05 -20.24
CA LEU A 371 -13.60 -18.22 -21.12
C LEU A 371 -13.42 -19.51 -20.32
N ARG A 372 -12.62 -19.50 -19.24
CA ARG A 372 -12.47 -20.63 -18.32
C ARG A 372 -13.79 -20.99 -17.63
N ARG A 373 -14.55 -20.00 -17.15
CA ARG A 373 -15.87 -20.22 -16.53
C ARG A 373 -16.86 -20.81 -17.52
N VAL A 374 -16.94 -20.27 -18.74
CA VAL A 374 -17.82 -20.80 -19.81
C VAL A 374 -17.41 -22.22 -20.18
N ALA A 375 -16.11 -22.51 -20.28
CA ALA A 375 -15.61 -23.86 -20.55
C ALA A 375 -15.96 -24.83 -19.41
N ALA A 376 -15.75 -24.44 -18.16
CA ALA A 376 -16.10 -25.24 -16.98
C ALA A 376 -17.62 -25.48 -16.86
N GLN A 377 -18.45 -24.47 -17.17
CA GLN A 377 -19.90 -24.59 -17.17
C GLN A 377 -20.39 -25.50 -18.30
N LYS A 378 -19.79 -25.39 -19.50
CA LYS A 378 -20.07 -26.29 -20.63
C LYS A 378 -19.65 -27.73 -20.31
N GLN A 379 -18.52 -27.92 -19.63
CA GLN A 379 -18.08 -29.23 -19.15
C GLN A 379 -19.06 -29.81 -18.13
N ARG A 380 -19.52 -29.03 -17.15
CA ARG A 380 -20.55 -29.45 -16.19
C ARG A 380 -21.88 -29.77 -16.87
N GLN A 381 -22.30 -28.98 -17.85
CA GLN A 381 -23.51 -29.29 -18.63
C GLN A 381 -23.36 -30.57 -19.44
N ALA A 382 -22.17 -30.85 -19.99
CA ALA A 382 -21.89 -32.10 -20.68
C ALA A 382 -21.91 -33.31 -19.71
N GLU A 383 -21.33 -33.17 -18.51
CA GLU A 383 -21.37 -34.20 -17.46
C GLU A 383 -22.80 -34.44 -16.95
N LEU A 384 -23.59 -33.37 -16.77
CA LEU A 384 -25.00 -33.45 -16.41
C LEU A 384 -25.83 -34.12 -17.51
N LYS A 385 -25.64 -33.74 -18.79
CA LYS A 385 -26.28 -34.38 -19.95
C LYS A 385 -25.86 -35.85 -20.13
N ALA A 386 -24.64 -36.22 -19.74
CA ALA A 386 -24.18 -37.61 -19.74
C ALA A 386 -24.79 -38.44 -18.60
N SER A 387 -25.08 -37.81 -17.46
CA SER A 387 -25.71 -38.46 -16.29
C SER A 387 -27.25 -38.45 -16.31
N GLN A 388 -27.87 -37.54 -17.05
CA GLN A 388 -29.32 -37.42 -17.21
C GLN A 388 -29.64 -37.26 -18.71
N GLY A 389 -30.05 -38.36 -19.34
CA GLY A 389 -30.52 -38.34 -20.72
C GLY A 389 -31.81 -37.52 -20.84
N GLY A 390 -31.69 -36.23 -21.16
CA GLY A 390 -32.84 -35.34 -21.28
C GLY A 390 -32.49 -33.97 -21.86
N SER A 391 -33.08 -33.68 -23.01
CA SER A 391 -32.91 -32.47 -23.81
C SER A 391 -33.60 -31.27 -23.15
N GLN A 392 -32.83 -30.35 -22.57
CA GLN A 392 -33.25 -28.95 -22.45
C GLN A 392 -32.11 -28.03 -22.88
N GLU A 393 -32.35 -27.37 -24.00
CA GLU A 393 -31.46 -26.43 -24.64
C GLU A 393 -32.28 -25.16 -24.83
N GLY A 394 -31.96 -24.10 -24.09
CA GLY A 394 -32.68 -22.84 -24.22
C GLY A 394 -32.57 -21.92 -23.02
N GLN A 395 -31.45 -21.19 -22.92
CA GLN A 395 -31.42 -19.76 -22.61
C GLN A 395 -29.97 -19.31 -22.50
N ARG A 396 -29.54 -18.49 -23.46
CA ARG A 396 -28.19 -17.94 -23.50
C ARG A 396 -28.28 -16.50 -24.04
N SER A 397 -28.34 -15.53 -23.13
CA SER A 397 -27.95 -14.13 -23.39
C SER A 397 -28.18 -13.27 -22.14
N THR A 398 -27.10 -12.93 -21.41
CA THR A 398 -26.84 -11.64 -20.69
C THR A 398 -25.55 -11.68 -19.82
N GLU A 399 -24.48 -12.39 -20.23
CA GLU A 399 -23.30 -12.64 -19.37
C GLU A 399 -22.27 -11.48 -19.28
N ALA A 400 -22.48 -10.37 -20.00
CA ALA A 400 -21.53 -9.26 -20.05
C ALA A 400 -21.57 -8.37 -18.79
N GLU A 401 -22.76 -8.15 -18.24
CA GLU A 401 -23.02 -7.32 -17.05
C GLU A 401 -22.82 -8.13 -15.75
N ASP A 402 -23.20 -9.41 -15.75
CA ASP A 402 -23.06 -10.34 -14.60
C ASP A 402 -21.64 -10.43 -14.01
N SER A 403 -20.59 -10.26 -14.82
CA SER A 403 -19.20 -10.38 -14.35
C SER A 403 -18.70 -9.16 -13.56
N LYS A 404 -19.20 -7.95 -13.86
CA LYS A 404 -18.86 -6.76 -13.08
C LYS A 404 -19.61 -6.77 -11.74
N ASP A 405 -20.85 -7.25 -11.76
CA ASP A 405 -21.67 -7.39 -10.55
C ASP A 405 -21.10 -8.45 -9.60
N ASP A 406 -20.60 -9.58 -10.11
CA ASP A 406 -19.91 -10.61 -9.29
C ASP A 406 -18.68 -10.03 -8.55
N TYR A 407 -17.83 -9.23 -9.22
CA TYR A 407 -16.69 -8.60 -8.57
C TYR A 407 -17.10 -7.59 -7.49
N ARG A 408 -18.09 -6.73 -7.77
CA ARG A 408 -18.60 -5.75 -6.79
C ARG A 408 -19.20 -6.44 -5.56
N VAL A 409 -19.93 -7.53 -5.76
CA VAL A 409 -20.46 -8.36 -4.66
C VAL A 409 -19.31 -8.95 -3.82
N GLN A 410 -18.26 -9.48 -4.45
CA GLN A 410 -17.10 -10.02 -3.74
C GLN A 410 -16.34 -8.94 -2.94
N VAL A 411 -16.15 -7.75 -3.52
CA VAL A 411 -15.57 -6.59 -2.82
C VAL A 411 -16.41 -6.22 -1.60
N THR A 412 -17.74 -6.13 -1.75
CA THR A 412 -18.67 -5.81 -0.66
C THR A 412 -18.62 -6.87 0.45
N ARG A 413 -18.47 -8.14 0.10
CA ARG A 413 -18.27 -9.23 1.08
C ARG A 413 -16.94 -9.04 1.83
N SER A 414 -15.82 -8.81 1.13
CA SER A 414 -14.53 -8.53 1.77
C SER A 414 -14.58 -7.31 2.70
N GLU A 415 -15.27 -6.24 2.31
CA GLU A 415 -15.49 -5.06 3.17
C GLU A 415 -16.29 -5.40 4.44
N THR A 416 -17.33 -6.23 4.30
CA THR A 416 -18.13 -6.71 5.43
C THR A 416 -17.28 -7.54 6.37
N ARG A 417 -16.43 -8.44 5.85
CA ARG A 417 -15.49 -9.23 6.64
C ARG A 417 -14.50 -8.35 7.40
N CYS A 418 -13.90 -7.37 6.72
CA CYS A 418 -12.98 -6.41 7.32
C CYS A 418 -13.64 -5.61 8.46
N THR A 419 -14.89 -5.16 8.24
CA THR A 419 -15.65 -4.42 9.27
C THR A 419 -15.86 -5.27 10.52
N ARG A 420 -16.28 -6.53 10.36
CA ARG A 420 -16.46 -7.46 11.50
C ARG A 420 -15.17 -7.77 12.25
N LEU A 421 -14.05 -7.89 11.53
CA LEU A 421 -12.73 -8.06 12.13
C LEU A 421 -12.32 -6.84 12.97
N ILE A 422 -12.56 -5.62 12.46
CA ILE A 422 -12.31 -4.38 13.20
C ILE A 422 -13.21 -4.30 14.45
N ASP A 423 -14.48 -4.69 14.34
CA ASP A 423 -15.42 -4.79 15.47
C ASP A 423 -14.96 -5.79 16.53
N ALA A 424 -14.33 -6.89 16.11
CA ALA A 424 -13.78 -7.89 17.01
C ALA A 424 -12.45 -7.47 17.68
N GLY A 425 -11.87 -6.33 17.32
CA GLY A 425 -10.63 -5.83 17.90
C GLY A 425 -9.35 -6.35 17.23
N VAL A 426 -9.42 -6.78 15.96
CA VAL A 426 -8.24 -7.30 15.24
C VAL A 426 -7.10 -6.29 15.19
N VAL A 427 -7.39 -4.99 15.09
CA VAL A 427 -6.36 -3.95 14.98
C VAL A 427 -5.51 -3.92 16.24
N SER A 428 -6.15 -3.96 17.43
CA SER A 428 -5.44 -4.01 18.72
C SER A 428 -4.56 -5.27 18.86
N ALA A 429 -5.04 -6.39 18.32
CA ALA A 429 -4.27 -7.62 18.27
C ALA A 429 -3.05 -7.49 17.33
N LEU A 430 -3.22 -6.96 16.12
CA LEU A 430 -2.12 -6.70 15.18
C LEU A 430 -1.08 -5.74 15.77
N VAL A 431 -1.49 -4.68 16.45
CA VAL A 431 -0.58 -3.74 17.15
C VAL A 431 0.29 -4.47 18.18
N SER A 432 -0.30 -5.43 18.91
CA SER A 432 0.42 -6.27 19.88
C SER A 432 1.45 -7.16 19.17
N LEU A 433 1.06 -7.80 18.07
CA LEU A 433 1.95 -8.64 17.25
C LEU A 433 3.11 -7.82 16.65
N THR A 434 2.83 -6.64 16.09
CA THR A 434 3.86 -5.72 15.54
C THR A 434 4.86 -5.28 16.62
N SER A 435 4.39 -5.05 17.85
CA SER A 435 5.26 -4.65 18.95
C SER A 435 6.23 -5.76 19.34
N SER A 436 5.74 -6.99 19.47
CA SER A 436 6.56 -8.19 19.70
C SER A 436 7.59 -8.41 18.58
N ALA A 437 7.16 -8.25 17.32
CA ALA A 437 8.02 -8.43 16.16
C ALA A 437 9.13 -7.35 16.02
N ALA A 438 9.07 -6.26 16.79
CA ALA A 438 10.13 -5.26 16.82
C ALA A 438 11.19 -5.60 17.89
N SER A 439 10.77 -6.07 19.06
CA SER A 439 11.66 -6.32 20.22
C SER A 439 12.66 -7.47 19.97
N SER A 440 12.31 -8.48 19.18
CA SER A 440 13.20 -9.62 18.93
C SER A 440 14.42 -9.29 18.05
N ARG A 441 14.48 -8.12 17.39
CA ARG A 441 15.63 -7.71 16.56
C ARG A 441 16.90 -7.44 17.37
N GLN A 442 16.79 -6.97 18.62
CA GLN A 442 17.96 -6.65 19.44
C GLN A 442 18.75 -7.89 19.87
N ALA A 443 18.12 -9.07 19.92
CA ALA A 443 18.79 -10.32 20.30
C ALA A 443 19.56 -10.99 19.14
N SER A 444 19.22 -10.70 17.88
CA SER A 444 19.73 -11.43 16.70
C SER A 444 20.84 -10.72 15.93
N GLN A 445 21.37 -9.58 16.40
CA GLN A 445 22.48 -8.86 15.76
C GLN A 445 23.86 -9.51 15.98
N ARG A 446 23.95 -10.84 16.14
CA ARG A 446 25.24 -11.53 16.02
C ARG A 446 25.56 -11.69 14.52
N PRO A 447 26.63 -11.04 14.01
CA PRO A 447 26.99 -11.15 12.60
C PRO A 447 27.50 -12.57 12.32
N GLY A 448 26.74 -13.37 11.57
CA GLY A 448 27.18 -14.69 11.11
C GLY A 448 26.08 -15.69 10.74
N ASP A 449 24.88 -15.57 11.31
CA ASP A 449 23.86 -16.61 11.17
C ASP A 449 22.85 -16.32 10.05
N LYS A 450 23.07 -16.90 8.86
CA LYS A 450 22.28 -16.67 7.64
C LYS A 450 20.90 -17.33 7.64
N THR A 451 20.55 -18.11 8.67
CA THR A 451 19.35 -18.98 8.64
C THR A 451 18.17 -18.48 9.46
N ALA A 452 18.39 -17.66 10.50
CA ALA A 452 17.35 -17.19 11.43
C ALA A 452 16.43 -16.07 10.91
N VAL A 453 16.70 -15.50 9.72
CA VAL A 453 16.04 -14.28 9.22
C VAL A 453 14.64 -14.52 8.60
N LYS A 454 14.32 -15.76 8.19
CA LYS A 454 13.14 -16.06 7.33
C LYS A 454 11.75 -16.01 8.01
N PRO A 455 11.51 -16.62 9.18
CA PRO A 455 10.13 -16.74 9.71
C PRO A 455 9.54 -15.40 10.17
N MET A 456 10.39 -14.50 10.68
CA MET A 456 9.96 -13.18 11.13
C MET A 456 9.57 -12.25 9.98
N SER A 457 10.11 -12.45 8.77
CA SER A 457 9.70 -11.71 7.57
C SER A 457 8.25 -12.06 7.20
N ARG A 458 7.92 -13.35 7.18
CA ARG A 458 6.58 -13.84 6.81
C ARG A 458 5.48 -13.35 7.76
N LEU A 459 5.79 -13.27 9.07
CA LEU A 459 4.87 -12.67 10.04
C LEU A 459 4.57 -11.21 9.71
N ARG A 460 5.59 -10.42 9.38
CA ARG A 460 5.42 -9.00 9.06
C ARG A 460 4.66 -8.80 7.77
N GLU A 461 4.98 -9.58 6.73
CA GLU A 461 4.25 -9.61 5.46
C GLU A 461 2.75 -9.87 5.70
N ALA A 462 2.42 -10.88 6.54
CA ALA A 462 1.04 -11.19 6.86
C ALA A 462 0.31 -10.07 7.63
N ILE A 463 1.00 -9.45 8.60
CA ILE A 463 0.46 -8.29 9.35
C ILE A 463 0.25 -7.09 8.41
N ALA A 464 1.23 -6.79 7.56
CA ALA A 464 1.19 -5.68 6.61
C ALA A 464 0.06 -5.87 5.60
N ALA A 465 -0.06 -7.07 5.03
CA ALA A 465 -1.15 -7.43 4.12
C ALA A 465 -2.52 -7.30 4.79
N THR A 466 -2.63 -7.70 6.07
CA THR A 466 -3.86 -7.53 6.84
C THR A 466 -4.20 -6.05 7.01
N PHE A 467 -3.26 -5.20 7.45
CA PHE A 467 -3.51 -3.76 7.55
C PHE A 467 -3.85 -3.10 6.21
N SER A 468 -3.18 -3.50 5.13
CA SER A 468 -3.46 -3.01 3.79
C SER A 468 -4.90 -3.31 3.40
N ALA A 469 -5.37 -4.55 3.61
CA ALA A 469 -6.75 -4.92 3.36
C ALA A 469 -7.75 -4.14 4.23
N LEU A 470 -7.47 -3.97 5.53
CA LEU A 470 -8.34 -3.21 6.44
C LEU A 470 -8.46 -1.72 6.06
N THR A 471 -7.43 -1.16 5.41
CA THR A 471 -7.39 0.25 4.98
C THR A 471 -7.83 0.48 3.54
N THR A 472 -8.01 -0.59 2.74
CA THR A 472 -8.44 -0.52 1.33
C THR A 472 -9.73 0.26 1.15
N ARG A 473 -10.75 0.04 2.00
CA ARG A 473 -12.00 0.78 1.92
C ARG A 473 -11.76 2.26 2.25
N GLN A 474 -12.15 3.14 1.33
CA GLN A 474 -12.03 4.60 1.46
C GLN A 474 -13.16 5.17 2.34
N ASP A 475 -13.26 4.70 3.58
CA ASP A 475 -14.24 5.17 4.55
C ASP A 475 -13.52 5.79 5.75
N GLN A 476 -13.72 7.10 5.93
CA GLN A 476 -13.12 7.89 7.01
C GLN A 476 -13.49 7.34 8.40
N ARG A 477 -14.71 6.85 8.60
CA ARG A 477 -15.16 6.32 9.89
C ARG A 477 -14.44 5.02 10.23
N ILE A 478 -14.27 4.13 9.25
CA ILE A 478 -13.56 2.87 9.43
C ILE A 478 -12.08 3.14 9.71
N ARG A 479 -11.43 3.99 8.91
CA ARG A 479 -10.04 4.40 9.13
C ARG A 479 -9.87 5.07 10.50
N GLY A 480 -10.80 5.93 10.92
CA GLY A 480 -10.80 6.55 12.25
C GLY A 480 -10.83 5.52 13.39
N ARG A 481 -11.58 4.43 13.25
CA ARG A 481 -11.59 3.32 14.22
C ARG A 481 -10.28 2.54 14.22
N ILE A 482 -9.68 2.31 13.05
CA ILE A 482 -8.34 1.70 12.95
C ILE A 482 -7.32 2.57 13.68
N ALA A 483 -7.36 3.89 13.50
CA ALA A 483 -6.50 4.84 14.20
C ALA A 483 -6.69 4.79 15.72
N GLN A 484 -7.94 4.82 16.20
CA GLN A 484 -8.27 4.73 17.64
C GLN A 484 -7.74 3.44 18.30
N GLN A 485 -7.65 2.34 17.54
CA GLN A 485 -7.09 1.08 18.02
C GLN A 485 -5.56 1.00 17.91
N GLY A 486 -4.88 2.09 17.54
CA GLY A 486 -3.41 2.18 17.43
C GLY A 486 -2.85 1.73 16.07
N GLY A 487 -3.69 1.51 15.06
CA GLY A 487 -3.27 1.02 13.75
C GLY A 487 -2.29 1.95 13.04
N ALA A 488 -2.46 3.27 13.13
CA ALA A 488 -1.55 4.25 12.53
C ALA A 488 -0.13 4.17 13.13
N THR A 489 -0.02 4.03 14.45
CA THR A 489 1.26 3.86 15.13
C THR A 489 1.95 2.54 14.75
N ALA A 490 1.19 1.44 14.64
CA ALA A 490 1.74 0.17 14.19
C ALA A 490 2.23 0.23 12.75
N LEU A 491 1.47 0.85 11.85
CA LEU A 491 1.85 1.04 10.45
C LEU A 491 3.11 1.90 10.33
N LEU A 492 3.17 3.04 11.02
CA LEU A 492 4.37 3.88 11.07
C LEU A 492 5.60 3.08 11.51
N LYS A 493 5.49 2.33 12.61
CA LYS A 493 6.57 1.50 13.13
C LYS A 493 7.00 0.39 12.15
N MET A 494 6.07 -0.14 11.36
CA MET A 494 6.39 -1.12 10.31
C MET A 494 7.08 -0.45 9.13
N SER A 495 6.59 0.70 8.68
CA SER A 495 7.23 1.49 7.63
C SER A 495 8.66 1.85 8.02
N GLU A 496 8.89 2.41 9.21
CA GLU A 496 10.23 2.72 9.73
C GLU A 496 11.19 1.51 9.69
N GLN A 497 10.68 0.30 9.96
CA GLN A 497 11.48 -0.93 9.91
C GLN A 497 11.87 -1.33 8.49
N GLU A 498 11.01 -1.07 7.50
CA GLU A 498 11.31 -1.30 6.09
C GLU A 498 12.25 -0.22 5.54
N LEU A 499 12.10 1.04 5.97
CA LEU A 499 13.05 2.09 5.64
C LEU A 499 14.46 1.78 6.19
N GLU A 500 14.56 1.27 7.43
CA GLU A 500 15.84 0.86 8.00
C GLU A 500 16.44 -0.34 7.24
N ARG A 501 15.62 -1.32 6.82
CA ARG A 501 16.08 -2.42 5.96
C ARG A 501 16.62 -1.89 4.65
N TYR A 502 15.87 -1.01 3.99
CA TYR A 502 16.27 -0.37 2.75
C TYR A 502 17.60 0.38 2.91
N ARG A 503 17.76 1.15 3.99
CA ARG A 503 19.02 1.83 4.34
C ARG A 503 20.18 0.86 4.47
N THR A 504 20.02 -0.19 5.27
CA THR A 504 21.11 -1.17 5.52
C THR A 504 21.52 -1.91 4.25
N ASN A 505 20.56 -2.30 3.39
CA ASN A 505 20.83 -2.97 2.13
C ASN A 505 21.56 -2.05 1.15
N ALA A 506 21.08 -0.82 0.97
CA ALA A 506 21.71 0.17 0.10
C ALA A 506 23.16 0.50 0.52
N GLN A 507 23.44 0.52 1.83
CA GLN A 507 24.80 0.71 2.34
C GLN A 507 25.71 -0.50 2.06
N LEU A 508 25.18 -1.72 2.13
CA LEU A 508 25.92 -2.95 1.79
C LEU A 508 26.27 -3.00 0.30
N ASP A 509 25.33 -2.63 -0.57
CA ASP A 509 25.56 -2.60 -2.02
C ASP A 509 26.65 -1.58 -2.39
N ARG A 510 26.67 -0.41 -1.76
CA ARG A 510 27.75 0.57 -1.95
C ARG A 510 29.12 0.02 -1.54
N ARG A 511 29.22 -0.70 -0.42
CA ARG A 511 30.48 -1.34 0.00
C ARG A 511 30.94 -2.41 -0.99
N ARG A 512 29.99 -3.17 -1.55
CA ARG A 512 30.30 -4.21 -2.55
C ARG A 512 30.82 -3.62 -3.85
N ASN A 513 30.30 -2.47 -4.27
CA ASN A 513 30.72 -1.80 -5.50
C ASN A 513 32.09 -1.10 -5.40
N THR A 514 32.60 -0.84 -4.19
CA THR A 514 33.96 -0.29 -3.99
C THR A 514 35.07 -1.35 -4.05
N SER A 515 34.73 -2.64 -3.99
CA SER A 515 35.67 -3.73 -4.21
C SER A 515 35.77 -4.05 -5.71
N THR A 516 36.96 -3.91 -6.27
CA THR A 516 37.33 -3.98 -7.70
C THR A 516 37.14 -5.33 -8.38
N GLU A 517 36.40 -6.27 -7.79
CA GLU A 517 36.20 -7.60 -8.39
C GLU A 517 34.94 -7.63 -9.27
N PRO A 518 35.06 -7.98 -10.56
CA PRO A 518 33.95 -8.06 -11.48
C PRO A 518 33.09 -9.28 -11.14
N HIS A 519 31.94 -9.06 -10.49
CA HIS A 519 30.96 -10.11 -10.23
C HIS A 519 29.72 -9.97 -11.12
N THR A 520 29.51 -10.99 -11.96
CA THR A 520 28.33 -11.26 -12.79
C THR A 520 27.15 -11.86 -12.00
N GLY A 521 26.96 -11.43 -10.74
CA GLY A 521 25.82 -11.84 -9.92
C GLY A 521 24.58 -10.99 -10.22
N PRO A 522 23.35 -11.56 -10.16
CA PRO A 522 22.13 -10.77 -10.33
C PRO A 522 22.10 -9.64 -9.29
N GLN A 523 22.04 -8.40 -9.76
CA GLN A 523 21.76 -7.23 -8.93
C GLN A 523 20.48 -7.52 -8.16
N THR A 524 20.61 -7.69 -6.85
CA THR A 524 19.44 -7.81 -5.98
C THR A 524 19.02 -6.38 -5.70
N ASP A 525 18.09 -5.86 -6.51
CA ASP A 525 17.39 -4.64 -6.17
C ASP A 525 16.95 -4.77 -4.70
N ALA A 526 17.38 -3.82 -3.86
CA ALA A 526 17.01 -3.78 -2.46
C ALA A 526 15.50 -3.51 -2.34
N ALA A 527 14.69 -4.54 -2.57
CA ALA A 527 13.24 -4.45 -2.64
C ALA A 527 12.71 -4.09 -1.26
N ILE A 528 12.23 -2.85 -1.12
CA ILE A 528 11.46 -2.42 0.04
C ILE A 528 10.05 -3.03 -0.06
N ASP A 529 9.51 -3.52 1.05
CA ASP A 529 8.09 -3.86 1.10
C ASP A 529 7.27 -2.58 1.20
N LEU A 530 6.61 -2.19 0.11
CA LEU A 530 5.80 -0.98 0.03
C LEU A 530 4.42 -1.14 0.70
N VAL A 531 3.98 -2.36 1.00
CA VAL A 531 2.64 -2.64 1.56
C VAL A 531 2.34 -1.83 2.84
N PRO A 532 3.22 -1.77 3.85
CA PRO A 532 2.97 -0.95 5.04
C PRO A 532 2.96 0.55 4.74
N LEU A 533 3.76 1.02 3.78
CA LEU A 533 3.80 2.44 3.36
C LEU A 533 2.49 2.85 2.69
N HIS A 534 1.94 2.02 1.79
CA HIS A 534 0.63 2.23 1.19
C HIS A 534 -0.50 2.29 2.22
N ALA A 535 -0.52 1.33 3.15
CA ALA A 535 -1.54 1.31 4.20
C ALA A 535 -1.48 2.56 5.08
N LEU A 536 -0.26 3.07 5.35
CA LEU A 536 -0.05 4.34 6.06
C LEU A 536 -0.55 5.54 5.22
N ALA A 537 -0.23 5.59 3.93
CA ALA A 537 -0.72 6.64 3.02
C ALA A 537 -2.25 6.71 3.02
N ARG A 538 -2.94 5.57 2.90
CA ARG A 538 -4.41 5.51 2.97
C ARG A 538 -4.99 6.09 4.26
N MET A 539 -4.32 5.89 5.40
CA MET A 539 -4.73 6.48 6.67
C MET A 539 -4.58 8.01 6.63
N CYS A 540 -3.44 8.51 6.13
CA CYS A 540 -3.15 9.93 6.00
C CYS A 540 -4.01 10.65 4.96
N ILE A 541 -4.59 9.96 3.98
CA ILE A 541 -5.50 10.60 3.01
C ILE A 541 -6.80 11.07 3.66
N SER A 542 -7.37 10.29 4.59
CA SER A 542 -8.74 10.53 5.09
C SER A 542 -8.80 11.12 6.50
N LEU A 543 -7.70 11.12 7.24
CA LEU A 543 -7.66 11.53 8.64
C LEU A 543 -6.68 12.69 8.82
N ASP A 544 -7.00 13.58 9.76
CA ASP A 544 -6.11 14.67 10.14
C ASP A 544 -4.78 14.11 10.69
N PRO A 545 -3.63 14.45 10.09
CA PRO A 545 -2.32 13.99 10.55
C PRO A 545 -2.03 14.34 12.01
N SER A 546 -2.56 15.46 12.49
CA SER A 546 -2.40 15.91 13.89
C SER A 546 -3.09 14.95 14.87
N LEU A 547 -4.23 14.38 14.47
CA LEU A 547 -4.95 13.37 15.26
C LEU A 547 -4.26 12.00 15.20
N LEU A 548 -3.62 11.67 14.06
CA LEU A 548 -2.94 10.39 13.87
C LEU A 548 -1.64 10.28 14.66
N PHE A 549 -0.84 11.34 14.69
CA PHE A 549 0.52 11.32 15.23
C PHE A 549 0.70 12.16 16.51
N GLY A 550 -0.38 12.81 16.97
CA GLY A 550 -0.38 13.68 18.14
C GLY A 550 0.39 14.99 17.93
N SER A 551 0.39 15.86 18.94
CA SER A 551 1.12 17.13 18.93
C SER A 551 2.50 16.98 19.59
N ALA A 552 3.54 17.46 18.89
CA ALA A 552 4.96 17.76 19.24
C ALA A 552 5.80 16.81 20.16
N GLY A 553 5.23 16.10 21.14
CA GLY A 553 5.98 15.33 22.14
C GLY A 553 6.49 13.95 21.68
N LYS A 554 5.98 13.43 20.56
CA LYS A 554 6.42 12.16 19.93
C LYS A 554 6.75 12.34 18.45
N GLY A 555 7.39 13.45 18.10
CA GLY A 555 7.70 13.82 16.71
C GLY A 555 6.55 14.47 15.95
N GLY A 556 5.28 14.23 16.32
CA GLY A 556 4.13 14.83 15.62
C GLY A 556 4.02 14.37 14.16
N PRO A 557 3.29 15.07 13.28
CA PRO A 557 3.07 14.61 11.90
C PRO A 557 4.35 14.44 11.06
N ILE A 558 5.47 15.08 11.43
CA ILE A 558 6.76 14.99 10.72
C ILE A 558 7.26 13.54 10.57
N VAL A 559 6.90 12.65 11.50
CA VAL A 559 7.34 11.24 11.50
C VAL A 559 6.83 10.47 10.28
N ALA A 560 5.72 10.92 9.69
CA ALA A 560 5.15 10.31 8.50
C ALA A 560 5.84 10.77 7.20
N VAL A 561 6.68 11.82 7.24
CA VAL A 561 7.36 12.34 6.05
C VAL A 561 8.27 11.29 5.41
N PRO A 562 9.22 10.66 6.12
CA PRO A 562 10.11 9.68 5.48
C PRO A 562 9.38 8.54 4.77
N PRO A 563 8.43 7.80 5.39
CA PRO A 563 7.78 6.69 4.70
C PRO A 563 6.91 7.13 3.52
N LEU A 564 6.23 8.27 3.58
CA LEU A 564 5.38 8.75 2.48
C LEU A 564 6.21 9.32 1.33
N CYS A 565 7.28 10.05 1.60
CA CYS A 565 8.19 10.52 0.57
C CYS A 565 8.97 9.36 -0.08
N THR A 566 9.36 8.34 0.70
CA THR A 566 9.92 7.11 0.13
C THR A 566 8.92 6.39 -0.76
N LEU A 567 7.64 6.29 -0.37
CA LEU A 567 6.61 5.72 -1.24
C LEU A 567 6.47 6.50 -2.56
N PHE A 568 6.51 7.84 -2.51
CA PHE A 568 6.42 8.67 -3.70
C PHE A 568 7.64 8.51 -4.63
N LEU A 569 8.86 8.49 -4.07
CA LEU A 569 10.12 8.47 -4.82
C LEU A 569 10.61 7.08 -5.22
N HIS A 570 9.99 6.00 -4.74
CA HIS A 570 10.49 4.65 -5.00
C HIS A 570 10.34 4.30 -6.48
N PRO A 571 11.35 3.67 -7.14
CA PRO A 571 11.27 3.31 -8.56
C PRO A 571 10.08 2.41 -8.91
N SER A 572 9.67 1.52 -7.99
CA SER A 572 8.47 0.70 -8.21
C SER A 572 7.17 1.49 -8.25
N SER A 573 7.15 2.74 -7.77
CA SER A 573 5.98 3.61 -7.87
C SER A 573 5.76 4.15 -9.27
N GLU A 574 6.79 4.15 -10.13
CA GLU A 574 6.63 4.38 -11.57
C GLU A 574 5.89 3.21 -12.24
N ALA A 575 6.18 1.98 -11.79
CA ALA A 575 5.49 0.77 -12.25
C ALA A 575 4.09 0.62 -11.64
N ASP A 576 3.86 1.16 -10.45
CA ASP A 576 2.57 1.19 -9.76
C ASP A 576 2.07 2.63 -9.58
N ALA A 577 1.42 3.16 -10.62
CA ALA A 577 0.86 4.51 -10.62
C ALA A 577 -0.10 4.79 -9.44
N LEU A 578 -0.71 3.75 -8.85
CA LEU A 578 -1.55 3.90 -7.66
C LEU A 578 -0.71 4.31 -6.44
N ALA A 579 0.52 3.83 -6.31
CA ALA A 579 1.44 4.18 -5.23
C ALA A 579 1.80 5.66 -5.25
N GLY A 580 2.20 6.18 -6.41
CA GLY A 580 2.49 7.61 -6.61
C GLY A 580 1.26 8.48 -6.30
N PHE A 581 0.09 8.08 -6.80
CA PHE A 581 -1.16 8.80 -6.55
C PHE A 581 -1.57 8.82 -5.07
N GLU A 582 -1.58 7.67 -4.38
CA GLU A 582 -1.92 7.60 -2.95
C GLU A 582 -0.90 8.36 -2.09
N ALA A 583 0.39 8.28 -2.43
CA ALA A 583 1.44 9.04 -1.76
C ALA A 583 1.25 10.55 -1.95
N ALA A 584 0.97 11.02 -3.17
CA ALA A 584 0.72 12.43 -3.45
C ALA A 584 -0.44 12.97 -2.61
N LEU A 585 -1.59 12.28 -2.57
CA LEU A 585 -2.73 12.69 -1.75
C LEU A 585 -2.41 12.71 -0.24
N ALA A 586 -1.67 11.72 0.25
CA ALA A 586 -1.24 11.66 1.64
C ALA A 586 -0.28 12.82 1.99
N LEU A 587 0.67 13.11 1.10
CA LEU A 587 1.61 14.23 1.24
C LEU A 587 0.91 15.58 1.14
N THR A 588 -0.14 15.72 0.32
CA THR A 588 -0.95 16.94 0.24
C THR A 588 -1.59 17.26 1.58
N ASN A 589 -2.16 16.25 2.24
CA ASN A 589 -2.75 16.41 3.57
C ASN A 589 -1.70 16.61 4.67
N LEU A 590 -0.50 16.07 4.49
CA LEU A 590 0.60 16.28 5.45
C LEU A 590 1.21 17.68 5.33
N ALA A 591 1.40 18.17 4.09
CA ALA A 591 1.88 19.51 3.81
C ALA A 591 0.93 20.58 4.35
N SER A 592 -0.40 20.37 4.32
CA SER A 592 -1.37 21.35 4.81
C SER A 592 -1.31 21.61 6.34
N VAL A 593 -0.56 20.80 7.10
CA VAL A 593 -0.39 21.00 8.55
C VAL A 593 0.44 22.25 8.86
N GLY A 594 1.45 22.57 8.05
CA GLY A 594 2.28 23.76 8.26
C GLY A 594 3.56 23.81 7.41
N PRO A 595 4.21 24.98 7.33
CA PRO A 595 5.35 25.23 6.45
C PRO A 595 6.60 24.40 6.79
N GLU A 596 6.81 24.01 8.05
CA GLU A 596 7.95 23.20 8.48
C GLU A 596 7.89 21.78 7.88
N ILE A 597 6.69 21.20 7.87
CA ILE A 597 6.45 19.87 7.29
C ILE A 597 6.58 19.95 5.77
N ALA A 598 6.00 20.99 5.15
CA ALA A 598 6.16 21.23 3.72
C ALA A 598 7.64 21.37 3.31
N SER A 599 8.45 22.13 4.05
CA SER A 599 9.90 22.23 3.80
C SER A 599 10.61 20.88 3.92
N SER A 600 10.26 20.06 4.92
CA SER A 600 10.82 18.72 5.06
C SER A 600 10.43 17.79 3.90
N ILE A 601 9.23 17.92 3.36
CA ILE A 601 8.77 17.16 2.18
C ILE A 601 9.58 17.59 0.95
N CYS A 602 9.70 18.90 0.69
CA CYS A 602 10.44 19.43 -0.46
C CYS A 602 11.89 18.98 -0.51
N LYS A 603 12.59 19.03 0.64
CA LYS A 603 14.00 18.69 0.76
C LYS A 603 14.28 17.19 0.77
N PHE A 604 13.26 16.36 0.92
CA PHE A 604 13.45 14.92 1.05
C PHE A 604 14.01 14.32 -0.26
N SER A 605 14.99 13.43 -0.11
CA SER A 605 15.50 12.58 -1.19
C SER A 605 15.84 11.19 -0.65
N LEU A 606 15.79 10.17 -1.50
CA LEU A 606 16.23 8.82 -1.12
C LEU A 606 17.72 8.79 -0.70
N ALA A 607 18.54 9.67 -1.26
CA ALA A 607 19.94 9.81 -0.87
C ALA A 607 20.09 10.25 0.60
N MET A 608 19.27 11.21 1.07
CA MET A 608 19.26 11.62 2.48
C MET A 608 18.89 10.47 3.42
N LEU A 609 17.93 9.63 2.99
CA LEU A 609 17.54 8.44 3.73
C LEU A 609 18.68 7.40 3.82
N ILE A 610 19.57 7.31 2.83
CA ILE A 610 20.69 6.35 2.88
C ILE A 610 21.86 6.91 3.69
N ASP A 611 22.20 8.18 3.49
CA ASP A 611 23.45 8.79 3.97
C ASP A 611 23.40 9.20 5.45
N GLY A 612 22.21 9.47 6.02
CA GLY A 612 21.98 9.70 7.46
C GLY A 612 22.67 10.89 8.10
N SER A 613 23.54 11.53 7.35
CA SER A 613 24.20 12.77 7.68
C SER A 613 23.98 13.70 6.49
N GLY A 614 23.29 14.82 6.71
CA GLY A 614 23.25 15.93 5.76
C GLY A 614 24.61 16.63 5.60
N ARG A 615 25.72 15.93 5.86
CA ARG A 615 27.10 16.40 5.83
C ARG A 615 27.98 15.27 5.29
N GLY A 616 28.08 15.19 3.97
CA GLY A 616 28.94 14.23 3.29
C GLY A 616 29.11 14.62 1.82
N SER A 617 30.33 15.07 1.50
CA SER A 617 30.86 15.31 0.15
C SER A 617 30.55 14.15 -0.79
N THR A 618 30.02 14.48 -1.97
CA THR A 618 29.60 13.55 -3.01
C THR A 618 30.78 12.86 -3.69
N PRO A 619 30.78 11.52 -3.79
CA PRO A 619 31.42 10.82 -4.89
C PRO A 619 30.43 10.72 -6.07
N SER A 620 30.74 11.44 -7.14
CA SER A 620 30.44 11.10 -8.55
C SER A 620 28.98 10.88 -9.00
N GLY A 621 28.36 11.94 -9.55
CA GLY A 621 27.68 11.85 -10.87
C GLY A 621 26.19 11.48 -10.98
N ARG A 622 25.48 11.11 -9.92
CA ARG A 622 23.99 11.04 -9.95
C ARG A 622 23.40 12.25 -9.25
N THR A 623 22.59 13.04 -9.96
CA THR A 623 21.80 14.14 -9.37
C THR A 623 20.95 13.59 -8.22
N ARG A 624 20.97 14.29 -7.08
CA ARG A 624 20.16 13.95 -5.91
C ARG A 624 18.78 14.54 -6.14
N ASP A 625 17.96 13.89 -6.97
CA ASP A 625 16.64 14.42 -7.29
C ASP A 625 15.81 14.47 -6.01
N SER A 626 15.53 15.69 -5.57
CA SER A 626 14.64 15.98 -4.45
C SER A 626 13.20 15.68 -4.84
N LEU A 627 12.34 15.50 -3.84
CA LEU A 627 10.91 15.31 -4.10
C LEU A 627 10.33 16.48 -4.90
N LEU A 628 10.76 17.70 -4.63
CA LEU A 628 10.29 18.89 -5.36
C LEU A 628 10.65 18.82 -6.86
N GLU A 629 11.85 18.37 -7.21
CA GLU A 629 12.29 18.22 -8.61
C GLU A 629 11.53 17.09 -9.32
N VAL A 630 11.40 15.93 -8.68
CA VAL A 630 10.64 14.79 -9.22
C VAL A 630 9.17 15.15 -9.41
N LEU A 631 8.57 15.83 -8.42
CA LEU A 631 7.19 16.31 -8.50
C LEU A 631 7.01 17.33 -9.63
N SER A 632 7.95 18.28 -9.76
CA SER A 632 7.96 19.26 -10.84
C SER A 632 7.98 18.53 -12.18
N ALA A 633 8.97 17.69 -12.45
CA ALA A 633 9.08 16.92 -13.69
C ALA A 633 7.85 16.05 -13.97
N GLY A 634 7.30 15.41 -12.92
CA GLY A 634 6.10 14.58 -13.01
C GLY A 634 4.87 15.34 -13.51
N VAL A 635 4.68 16.61 -13.15
CA VAL A 635 3.56 17.42 -13.68
C VAL A 635 3.60 17.56 -15.20
N PHE A 636 4.80 17.59 -15.81
CA PHE A 636 4.97 17.71 -17.26
C PHE A 636 4.74 16.37 -17.96
N ALA A 637 5.22 15.27 -17.37
CA ALA A 637 5.22 13.95 -18.00
C ALA A 637 3.97 13.10 -17.72
N GLU A 638 3.19 13.42 -16.68
CA GLU A 638 2.12 12.57 -16.19
C GLU A 638 0.87 12.60 -17.09
N ASP A 639 0.56 11.49 -17.77
CA ASP A 639 -0.63 11.36 -18.62
C ASP A 639 -1.94 11.19 -17.84
N ASN A 640 -1.89 10.71 -16.60
CA ASN A 640 -3.10 10.49 -15.81
C ASN A 640 -3.60 11.81 -15.18
N ALA A 641 -4.80 12.24 -15.58
CA ALA A 641 -5.41 13.48 -15.08
C ALA A 641 -5.60 13.50 -13.55
N LEU A 642 -5.87 12.36 -12.91
CA LEU A 642 -6.02 12.27 -11.46
C LEU A 642 -4.69 12.40 -10.74
N THR A 643 -3.64 11.75 -11.24
CA THR A 643 -2.28 11.86 -10.69
C THR A 643 -1.76 13.28 -10.85
N ARG A 644 -1.93 13.86 -12.04
CA ARG A 644 -1.59 15.26 -12.33
C ARG A 644 -2.33 16.21 -11.40
N LYS A 645 -3.63 16.01 -11.17
CA LYS A 645 -4.41 16.77 -10.20
C LYS A 645 -3.80 16.67 -8.79
N ALA A 646 -3.49 15.47 -8.32
CA ALA A 646 -2.89 15.26 -7.00
C ALA A 646 -1.53 15.97 -6.87
N HIS A 647 -0.71 15.99 -7.93
CA HIS A 647 0.54 16.73 -7.96
C HIS A 647 0.35 18.24 -7.85
N ILE A 648 -0.61 18.82 -8.59
CA ILE A 648 -0.91 20.27 -8.51
C ILE A 648 -1.45 20.64 -7.13
N GLU A 649 -2.31 19.81 -6.54
CA GLU A 649 -2.80 20.02 -5.16
C GLU A 649 -1.65 19.94 -4.14
N LEU A 650 -0.71 19.02 -4.32
CA LEU A 650 0.49 18.93 -3.48
C LEU A 650 1.34 20.20 -3.62
N ILE A 651 1.64 20.65 -4.84
CA ILE A 651 2.41 21.89 -5.10
C ILE A 651 1.73 23.08 -4.42
N CYS A 652 0.42 23.21 -4.55
CA CYS A 652 -0.35 24.29 -3.92
C CYS A 652 -0.12 24.36 -2.41
N ASN A 653 -0.02 23.20 -1.74
CA ASN A 653 0.28 23.15 -0.31
C ASN A 653 1.78 23.26 -0.02
N LEU A 654 2.68 22.89 -0.92
CA LEU A 654 4.13 23.01 -0.69
C LEU A 654 4.61 24.46 -0.81
N VAL A 655 4.02 25.27 -1.69
CA VAL A 655 4.41 26.68 -1.93
C VAL A 655 4.27 27.58 -0.69
N GLN A 656 3.61 27.13 0.37
CA GLN A 656 3.61 27.85 1.65
C GLN A 656 4.98 27.83 2.37
N CYS A 657 5.93 26.99 1.95
CA CYS A 657 7.29 26.99 2.46
C CYS A 657 8.24 27.74 1.51
N GLU A 658 9.23 28.41 2.09
CA GLU A 658 10.20 29.25 1.37
C GLU A 658 10.94 28.50 0.25
N ASP A 659 11.37 27.25 0.48
CA ASP A 659 12.14 26.50 -0.52
C ASP A 659 11.32 26.24 -1.80
N ALA A 660 10.06 25.83 -1.64
CA ALA A 660 9.16 25.62 -2.77
C ALA A 660 8.75 26.95 -3.41
N PHE A 661 8.48 27.97 -2.59
CA PHE A 661 8.13 29.29 -3.07
C PHE A 661 9.22 29.86 -3.99
N LYS A 662 10.48 29.84 -3.54
CA LYS A 662 11.63 30.31 -4.33
C LYS A 662 11.85 29.52 -5.61
N PHE A 663 11.74 28.19 -5.53
CA PHE A 663 11.88 27.31 -6.69
C PHE A 663 10.84 27.58 -7.78
N TRP A 664 9.57 27.77 -7.40
CA TRP A 664 8.48 27.99 -8.35
C TRP A 664 8.33 29.45 -8.80
N SER A 665 8.71 30.43 -7.98
CA SER A 665 8.69 31.86 -8.35
C SER A 665 9.87 32.28 -9.23
N GLY A 666 10.95 31.49 -9.22
CA GLY A 666 12.21 31.82 -9.90
C GLY A 666 13.20 32.60 -9.03
N GLU A 667 12.87 32.93 -7.78
CA GLU A 667 13.81 33.61 -6.87
C GLU A 667 15.07 32.78 -6.60
N ALA A 668 14.96 31.45 -6.62
CA ALA A 668 16.15 30.58 -6.50
C ALA A 668 17.12 30.76 -7.67
N GLU A 669 16.60 30.93 -8.89
CA GLU A 669 17.41 31.17 -10.10
C GLU A 669 18.03 32.57 -10.06
N ASP A 670 17.27 33.57 -9.62
CA ASP A 670 17.75 34.95 -9.48
C ASP A 670 18.85 35.07 -8.39
N ASP A 671 18.74 34.32 -7.28
CA ASP A 671 19.75 34.24 -6.22
C ASP A 671 21.06 33.59 -6.73
N ASP A 672 20.96 32.57 -7.59
CA ASP A 672 22.11 31.85 -8.14
C ASP A 672 22.85 32.67 -9.23
N ASP A 673 22.12 33.37 -10.11
CA ASP A 673 22.66 34.25 -11.15
C ASP A 673 23.47 35.42 -10.54
N ALA A 674 23.11 35.88 -9.33
CA ALA A 674 23.87 36.89 -8.59
C ALA A 674 25.23 36.39 -8.06
N SER A 675 25.49 35.08 -8.09
CA SER A 675 26.62 34.44 -7.41
C SER A 675 27.71 33.85 -8.31
N VAL A 676 27.45 33.66 -9.62
CA VAL A 676 28.39 33.02 -10.58
C VAL A 676 28.56 33.87 -11.84
N ASN A 677 29.80 33.93 -12.38
CA ASN A 677 30.08 34.55 -13.68
C ASN A 677 29.24 33.88 -14.78
N ALA A 678 28.18 34.57 -15.18
CA ALA A 678 27.22 34.30 -16.24
C ALA A 678 27.82 33.76 -17.54
N THR A 679 27.67 32.45 -17.78
CA THR A 679 27.77 31.88 -19.13
C THR A 679 26.52 31.07 -19.55
N ASP A 680 25.51 30.95 -18.67
CA ASP A 680 24.30 30.13 -18.90
C ASP A 680 22.99 30.82 -18.43
N GLU A 681 22.98 32.15 -18.30
CA GLU A 681 21.84 32.99 -17.82
C GLU A 681 20.52 32.77 -18.59
N GLY A 682 20.59 32.24 -19.82
CA GLY A 682 19.43 32.05 -20.67
C GLY A 682 18.62 30.77 -20.41
N THR A 683 19.22 29.72 -19.85
CA THR A 683 18.57 28.41 -19.70
C THR A 683 17.84 28.26 -18.36
N THR A 684 18.41 28.79 -17.27
CA THR A 684 17.83 28.77 -15.91
C THR A 684 16.55 29.59 -15.84
N ARG A 685 16.58 30.87 -16.27
CA ARG A 685 15.40 31.76 -16.29
C ARG A 685 14.20 31.20 -17.05
N ARG A 686 14.45 30.37 -18.08
CA ARG A 686 13.39 29.69 -18.86
C ARG A 686 12.71 28.57 -18.07
N ALA A 687 13.37 27.96 -17.09
CA ALA A 687 12.82 26.85 -16.32
C ALA A 687 11.69 27.32 -15.39
N ALA A 688 11.90 28.34 -14.56
CA ALA A 688 10.82 28.92 -13.74
C ALA A 688 9.70 29.50 -14.59
N GLN A 689 10.03 30.19 -15.69
CA GLN A 689 9.01 30.71 -16.59
C GLN A 689 8.16 29.59 -17.21
N SER A 690 8.77 28.47 -17.61
CA SER A 690 8.07 27.28 -18.11
C SER A 690 7.14 26.66 -17.04
N ARG A 691 7.62 26.57 -15.79
CA ARG A 691 6.82 26.12 -14.64
C ARG A 691 5.58 27.01 -14.43
N LEU A 692 5.74 28.33 -14.46
CA LEU A 692 4.65 29.30 -14.32
C LEU A 692 3.68 29.27 -15.50
N HIS A 693 4.19 29.10 -16.73
CA HIS A 693 3.39 28.95 -17.93
C HIS A 693 2.41 27.78 -17.83
N ILE A 694 2.88 26.64 -17.32
CA ILE A 694 2.06 25.44 -17.16
C ILE A 694 1.02 25.59 -16.06
N LEU A 695 1.36 26.25 -14.94
CA LEU A 695 0.36 26.60 -13.93
C LEU A 695 -0.73 27.51 -14.51
N ALA A 696 -0.36 28.47 -15.36
CA ALA A 696 -1.34 29.30 -16.07
C ALA A 696 -2.19 28.47 -17.04
N ALA A 697 -1.61 27.51 -17.76
CA ALA A 697 -2.36 26.59 -18.62
C ALA A 697 -3.39 25.75 -17.83
N PHE A 698 -3.04 25.27 -16.63
CA PHE A 698 -3.98 24.56 -15.75
C PHE A 698 -5.07 25.45 -15.15
N CYS A 699 -5.01 26.77 -15.32
CA CYS A 699 -6.10 27.68 -14.97
C CYS A 699 -7.19 27.74 -16.05
N SER A 700 -6.91 27.24 -17.26
CA SER A 700 -7.83 27.33 -18.41
C SER A 700 -9.17 26.67 -18.12
N PRO A 701 -10.31 27.32 -18.42
CA PRO A 701 -11.62 26.69 -18.33
C PRO A 701 -11.71 25.49 -19.29
N ALA A 702 -12.36 24.42 -18.82
CA ALA A 702 -12.62 23.26 -19.66
C ALA A 702 -13.44 23.66 -20.89
N VAL A 703 -12.91 23.38 -22.08
CA VAL A 703 -13.71 23.38 -23.32
C VAL A 703 -14.62 22.16 -23.21
N LEU A 704 -15.92 22.40 -23.03
CA LEU A 704 -16.93 21.35 -23.22
C LEU A 704 -17.08 21.15 -24.73
N GLU A 705 -16.17 20.41 -25.36
CA GLU A 705 -16.39 19.99 -26.74
C GLU A 705 -17.58 19.03 -26.78
N ALA A 706 -18.57 19.40 -27.59
CA ALA A 706 -19.77 18.64 -27.83
C ALA A 706 -19.45 17.27 -28.47
N GLU A 707 -20.01 16.21 -27.89
CA GLU A 707 -20.52 15.01 -28.56
C GLU A 707 -19.68 14.34 -29.67
N SER A 708 -18.35 14.46 -29.68
CA SER A 708 -17.53 13.50 -30.40
C SER A 708 -17.48 12.21 -29.59
N LYS A 709 -17.89 11.10 -30.21
CA LYS A 709 -17.84 9.75 -29.62
C LYS A 709 -16.42 9.22 -29.38
N ASP A 710 -15.41 10.10 -29.44
CA ASP A 710 -14.00 9.82 -29.17
C ASP A 710 -13.56 10.64 -27.93
N ASP A 711 -13.46 9.94 -26.80
CA ASP A 711 -13.18 10.42 -25.43
C ASP A 711 -11.79 11.10 -25.22
N LYS A 712 -11.36 12.09 -26.03
CA LYS A 712 -10.00 12.65 -25.93
C LYS A 712 -9.84 14.16 -25.73
N ALA A 713 -10.92 14.92 -25.54
CA ALA A 713 -10.80 16.28 -25.00
C ALA A 713 -10.58 16.22 -23.48
N ARG A 714 -9.32 16.39 -23.03
CA ARG A 714 -8.88 16.27 -21.63
C ARG A 714 -9.44 17.42 -20.77
N GLU A 715 -10.58 17.20 -20.11
CA GLU A 715 -11.19 18.16 -19.17
C GLU A 715 -10.25 18.50 -18.00
N VAL A 716 -9.92 19.78 -17.79
CA VAL A 716 -9.19 20.24 -16.59
C VAL A 716 -10.19 20.42 -15.44
N SER A 717 -10.12 19.52 -14.45
CA SER A 717 -11.05 19.52 -13.32
C SER A 717 -11.10 20.86 -12.58
N LEU A 718 -12.26 21.25 -12.05
CA LEU A 718 -12.41 22.47 -11.23
C LEU A 718 -11.42 22.53 -10.06
N SER A 719 -11.19 21.39 -9.39
CA SER A 719 -10.18 21.28 -8.32
C SER A 719 -8.77 21.58 -8.80
N THR A 720 -8.38 21.12 -9.99
CA THR A 720 -7.08 21.41 -10.58
C THR A 720 -6.93 22.91 -10.86
N ARG A 721 -7.96 23.54 -11.46
CA ARG A 721 -7.96 24.99 -11.72
C ARG A 721 -7.86 25.79 -10.45
N LEU A 722 -8.59 25.38 -9.41
CA LEU A 722 -8.47 25.98 -8.09
C LEU A 722 -7.03 25.84 -7.60
N ALA A 723 -6.49 24.63 -7.45
CA ALA A 723 -5.14 24.46 -6.93
C ALA A 723 -4.08 25.24 -7.74
N ALA A 724 -4.13 25.20 -9.08
CA ALA A 724 -3.22 25.94 -9.95
C ALA A 724 -3.34 27.46 -9.80
N SER A 725 -4.55 28.03 -9.88
CA SER A 725 -4.77 29.47 -9.71
C SER A 725 -4.44 29.95 -8.29
N GLY A 726 -4.65 29.11 -7.28
CA GLY A 726 -4.27 29.40 -5.90
C GLY A 726 -2.75 29.45 -5.74
N THR A 727 -2.06 28.48 -6.33
CA THR A 727 -0.59 28.43 -6.38
C THR A 727 -0.04 29.68 -7.07
N LEU A 728 -0.56 30.01 -8.25
CA LEU A 728 -0.07 31.14 -9.03
C LEU A 728 -0.34 32.49 -8.34
N ALA A 729 -1.50 32.65 -7.68
CA ALA A 729 -1.81 33.83 -6.89
C ALA A 729 -0.83 34.02 -5.73
N SER A 730 -0.48 32.94 -5.01
CA SER A 730 0.54 32.97 -3.96
C SER A 730 1.91 33.36 -4.52
N LEU A 731 2.34 32.72 -5.61
CA LEU A 731 3.63 32.99 -6.25
C LEU A 731 3.75 34.43 -6.76
N CYS A 732 2.67 35.04 -7.25
CA CYS A 732 2.67 36.43 -7.70
C CYS A 732 2.90 37.46 -6.57
N SER A 733 3.04 37.04 -5.32
CA SER A 733 3.60 37.93 -4.29
C SER A 733 5.10 38.18 -4.47
N SER A 734 5.79 37.34 -5.25
CA SER A 734 7.19 37.51 -5.65
C SER A 734 7.32 38.43 -6.88
N PRO A 735 8.20 39.45 -6.84
CA PRO A 735 8.55 40.24 -8.00
C PRO A 735 9.12 39.40 -9.17
N SER A 736 9.91 38.36 -8.87
CA SER A 736 10.46 37.45 -9.90
C SER A 736 9.35 36.74 -10.65
N ALA A 737 8.34 36.22 -9.92
CA ALA A 737 7.21 35.54 -10.51
C ALA A 737 6.39 36.51 -11.38
N CYS A 738 6.12 37.73 -10.89
CA CYS A 738 5.41 38.75 -11.67
C CYS A 738 6.13 39.08 -12.98
N ASP A 739 7.45 39.26 -12.95
CA ASP A 739 8.25 39.50 -14.16
C ASP A 739 8.06 38.37 -15.16
N ARG A 740 8.26 37.11 -14.74
CA ARG A 740 8.16 35.93 -15.59
C ARG A 740 6.74 35.71 -16.13
N VAL A 741 5.72 35.95 -15.31
CA VAL A 741 4.30 35.86 -15.72
C VAL A 741 3.97 36.90 -16.80
N LEU A 742 4.44 38.14 -16.67
CA LEU A 742 4.23 39.19 -17.69
C LEU A 742 4.90 38.87 -19.03
N HIS A 743 5.92 38.01 -19.03
CA HIS A 743 6.60 37.56 -20.25
C HIS A 743 5.93 36.33 -20.90
N LEU A 744 4.92 35.72 -20.28
CA LEU A 744 4.14 34.63 -20.87
C LEU A 744 3.34 35.09 -22.10
N SER A 745 2.96 34.14 -22.96
CA SER A 745 2.16 34.41 -24.16
C SER A 745 0.86 35.17 -23.86
N LYS A 746 0.35 35.89 -24.85
CA LYS A 746 -0.91 36.64 -24.74
C LYS A 746 -2.05 35.69 -24.37
N ARG A 747 -2.10 34.48 -24.96
CA ARG A 747 -3.05 33.41 -24.59
C ARG A 747 -2.96 33.00 -23.12
N SER A 748 -1.77 32.90 -22.54
CA SER A 748 -1.61 32.55 -21.12
C SER A 748 -2.17 33.64 -20.22
N LEU A 749 -1.86 34.90 -20.52
CA LEU A 749 -2.39 36.04 -19.77
C LEU A 749 -3.91 36.18 -19.93
N ASN A 750 -4.44 35.88 -21.12
CA ASN A 750 -5.88 35.85 -21.35
C ASN A 750 -6.57 34.74 -20.54
N THR A 751 -5.97 33.54 -20.45
CA THR A 751 -6.45 32.47 -19.56
C THR A 751 -6.60 32.96 -18.11
N LEU A 752 -5.64 33.74 -17.61
CA LEU A 752 -5.70 34.33 -16.27
C LEU A 752 -6.77 35.42 -16.16
N ALA A 753 -6.97 36.23 -17.21
CA ALA A 753 -8.05 37.22 -17.27
C ALA A 753 -9.44 36.55 -17.20
N ARG A 754 -9.61 35.40 -17.87
CA ARG A 754 -10.84 34.59 -17.87
C ARG A 754 -11.18 34.01 -16.48
N LEU A 755 -10.23 33.95 -15.54
CA LEU A 755 -10.53 33.62 -14.15
C LEU A 755 -11.38 34.70 -13.48
N ILE A 756 -11.14 35.97 -13.84
CA ILE A 756 -11.83 37.15 -13.30
C ILE A 756 -13.20 37.24 -13.95
N ALA A 757 -13.23 37.47 -15.26
CA ALA A 757 -14.45 37.57 -16.03
C ALA A 757 -14.44 36.44 -17.08
N PRO A 758 -15.10 35.29 -16.79
CA PRO A 758 -15.31 34.31 -17.84
C PRO A 758 -16.19 34.97 -18.91
N VAL A 759 -15.72 34.98 -20.15
CA VAL A 759 -16.38 35.67 -21.28
C VAL A 759 -17.89 35.37 -21.26
N ARG A 760 -18.70 36.42 -21.08
CA ARG A 760 -20.16 36.30 -21.22
C ARG A 760 -20.49 36.24 -22.71
N PRO A 761 -21.43 35.38 -23.14
CA PRO A 761 -21.93 35.43 -24.50
C PRO A 761 -22.38 36.86 -24.78
N ARG A 762 -21.87 37.49 -25.84
CA ARG A 762 -22.51 38.68 -26.38
C ARG A 762 -23.87 38.18 -26.89
N GLU A 763 -24.94 38.53 -26.20
CA GLU A 763 -26.28 38.41 -26.80
C GLU A 763 -26.18 39.18 -28.12
N SER A 764 -26.29 38.46 -29.23
CA SER A 764 -26.31 39.06 -30.56
C SER A 764 -27.48 40.03 -30.58
N ASP A 765 -27.14 41.32 -30.53
CA ASP A 765 -28.12 42.40 -30.71
C ASP A 765 -28.95 42.05 -31.94
N SER A 766 -30.24 41.88 -31.70
CA SER A 766 -31.22 41.49 -32.68
C SER A 766 -31.03 42.29 -33.96
N ILE A 767 -30.67 41.58 -35.03
CA ILE A 767 -30.70 42.05 -36.40
C ILE A 767 -32.10 42.63 -36.65
N GLN A 768 -32.20 43.96 -36.65
CA GLN A 768 -33.17 44.67 -37.45
C GLN A 768 -32.44 45.74 -38.26
N ASP A 769 -32.62 45.59 -39.58
CA ASP A 769 -32.38 46.56 -40.65
C ASP A 769 -30.95 46.70 -41.24
N GLY A 770 -30.64 45.75 -42.11
CA GLY A 770 -30.38 46.00 -43.53
C GLY A 770 -29.53 47.20 -43.96
N SER A 771 -28.23 46.97 -44.15
CA SER A 771 -27.53 47.44 -45.35
C SER A 771 -26.22 46.66 -45.52
N VAL A 772 -26.22 45.74 -46.49
CA VAL A 772 -25.00 45.20 -47.08
C VAL A 772 -24.41 46.30 -47.96
N GLU A 773 -23.33 46.95 -47.53
CA GLU A 773 -22.40 47.59 -48.46
C GLU A 773 -20.99 47.05 -48.27
N ARG A 774 -20.58 46.38 -49.34
CA ARG A 774 -19.25 45.93 -49.71
C ARG A 774 -18.44 47.16 -50.16
N PHE A 775 -17.11 47.06 -50.05
CA PHE A 775 -16.05 47.91 -50.64
C PHE A 775 -15.66 49.20 -49.88
N THR A 776 -14.39 49.30 -49.45
CA THR A 776 -13.32 49.84 -50.33
C THR A 776 -11.92 49.65 -49.75
N GLU A 777 -11.02 49.46 -50.70
CA GLU A 777 -9.59 49.19 -50.64
C GLU A 777 -8.79 50.52 -50.70
N VAL A 778 -7.49 50.44 -50.40
CA VAL A 778 -6.38 51.35 -50.79
C VAL A 778 -6.08 52.55 -49.88
N THR A 779 -4.93 52.50 -49.19
CA THR A 779 -3.73 53.25 -49.65
C THR A 779 -2.45 52.79 -48.97
N ALA A 780 -1.51 52.36 -49.81
CA ALA A 780 -0.08 52.29 -49.51
C ALA A 780 0.52 53.69 -49.35
N GLY A 781 1.53 53.82 -48.50
CA GLY A 781 2.42 54.99 -48.47
C GLY A 781 3.39 54.99 -47.28
N SER A 782 4.68 54.81 -47.61
CA SER A 782 5.92 55.16 -46.86
C SER A 782 6.03 54.62 -45.42
N GLY A 783 6.98 53.76 -45.06
CA GLY A 783 8.40 53.82 -45.39
C GLY A 783 9.12 54.42 -44.19
N GLU A 784 9.71 53.57 -43.35
CA GLU A 784 10.89 53.85 -42.53
C GLU A 784 11.44 52.51 -42.04
N GLU A 785 12.64 52.22 -42.52
CA GLU A 785 13.53 51.14 -42.09
C GLU A 785 14.06 51.51 -40.70
N ASP A 786 14.07 50.58 -39.76
CA ASP A 786 15.00 50.61 -38.63
C ASP A 786 15.63 49.23 -38.48
N ASP A 787 16.96 49.26 -38.51
CA ASP A 787 17.92 48.17 -38.49
C ASP A 787 17.90 47.39 -37.17
N ASP A 788 17.87 46.05 -37.24
CA ASP A 788 18.31 45.18 -36.14
C ASP A 788 19.55 44.38 -36.60
N ASP A 789 20.71 44.98 -36.36
CA ASP A 789 21.99 44.28 -36.25
C ASP A 789 22.05 43.58 -34.88
N ASP A 790 21.91 42.25 -34.85
CA ASP A 790 22.69 41.45 -33.89
C ASP A 790 22.93 40.02 -34.40
N LYS A 791 23.96 39.91 -35.24
CA LYS A 791 24.61 38.63 -35.55
C LYS A 791 25.66 38.37 -34.47
N THR A 792 25.36 37.51 -33.51
CA THR A 792 26.42 36.82 -32.75
C THR A 792 26.65 35.42 -33.29
N ALA A 793 27.85 35.28 -33.85
CA ALA A 793 28.45 34.07 -34.38
C ALA A 793 28.60 32.97 -33.32
N VAL A 794 28.42 31.71 -33.74
CA VAL A 794 29.01 30.55 -33.06
C VAL A 794 29.79 29.77 -34.10
N ASP A 795 31.12 29.89 -34.02
CA ASP A 795 32.07 29.09 -34.77
C ASP A 795 32.06 27.62 -34.31
N HIS A 796 32.13 26.74 -35.31
CA HIS A 796 32.31 25.31 -35.15
C HIS A 796 33.76 24.95 -34.76
N ALA A 797 33.92 24.05 -33.79
CA ALA A 797 35.08 23.17 -33.67
C ALA A 797 34.58 21.72 -33.53
N GLY A 798 34.93 20.88 -34.51
CA GLY A 798 34.25 19.62 -34.78
C GLY A 798 34.89 18.34 -34.23
N SER A 799 34.23 17.22 -34.54
CA SER A 799 34.78 15.94 -35.04
C SER A 799 34.02 14.75 -34.45
N GLY A 800 33.41 13.90 -35.30
CA GLY A 800 32.97 12.56 -34.88
C GLY A 800 31.79 11.90 -35.63
N SER A 801 31.94 11.67 -36.93
CA SER A 801 31.41 10.56 -37.76
C SER A 801 30.12 9.78 -37.37
N SER A 802 29.14 9.86 -38.30
CA SER A 802 28.31 8.76 -38.84
C SER A 802 27.11 8.21 -38.04
N ALA A 803 25.89 8.61 -38.44
CA ALA A 803 24.89 7.72 -39.07
C ALA A 803 23.63 8.49 -39.48
N ASN A 804 23.15 8.24 -40.70
CA ASN A 804 21.98 8.85 -41.34
C ASN A 804 20.68 8.74 -40.52
N VAL A 805 20.08 9.88 -40.19
CA VAL A 805 18.62 10.03 -40.00
C VAL A 805 18.23 11.34 -40.69
N ALA A 806 17.27 11.26 -41.60
CA ALA A 806 16.73 12.41 -42.32
C ALA A 806 16.12 13.41 -41.33
N THR A 807 16.72 14.59 -41.22
CA THR A 807 16.14 15.76 -40.57
C THR A 807 15.00 16.27 -41.43
N MET A 808 13.75 16.13 -40.96
CA MET A 808 12.66 16.97 -41.42
C MET A 808 12.97 18.39 -40.95
N ASP A 809 13.00 19.32 -41.90
CA ASP A 809 13.09 20.75 -41.62
C ASP A 809 11.98 21.13 -40.64
N THR A 810 12.39 21.49 -39.43
CA THR A 810 11.54 22.12 -38.43
C THR A 810 11.51 23.60 -38.78
N GLU A 811 10.71 23.94 -39.78
CA GLU A 811 10.22 25.31 -39.92
C GLU A 811 9.49 25.65 -38.61
N ALA A 812 10.11 26.51 -37.81
CA ALA A 812 9.50 27.08 -36.65
C ALA A 812 8.26 27.86 -37.10
N TRP A 813 7.08 27.30 -36.87
CA TRP A 813 5.81 28.01 -36.95
C TRP A 813 5.79 29.08 -35.86
N GLN A 814 6.45 30.21 -36.10
CA GLN A 814 6.23 31.42 -35.33
C GLN A 814 4.88 31.98 -35.77
N MET A 815 3.84 31.55 -35.08
CA MET A 815 2.51 32.13 -35.17
C MET A 815 2.63 33.60 -34.78
N THR A 816 2.21 34.50 -35.67
CA THR A 816 2.24 35.94 -35.41
C THR A 816 1.22 36.31 -34.33
N ASP A 817 1.43 37.41 -33.60
CA ASP A 817 0.51 37.89 -32.55
C ASP A 817 -0.92 38.13 -33.11
N GLU A 818 -1.05 38.31 -34.43
CA GLU A 818 -2.31 38.47 -35.16
C GLU A 818 -3.00 37.13 -35.43
N GLU A 819 -2.26 36.11 -35.88
CA GLU A 819 -2.77 34.74 -36.03
C GLU A 819 -3.14 34.09 -34.68
N GLU A 820 -2.43 34.41 -33.59
CA GLU A 820 -2.77 33.95 -32.23
C GLU A 820 -4.09 34.57 -31.74
N VAL A 821 -4.40 35.81 -32.14
CA VAL A 821 -5.67 36.48 -31.83
C VAL A 821 -6.81 35.87 -32.63
N GLU A 822 -6.61 35.60 -33.93
CA GLU A 822 -7.62 35.03 -34.81
C GLU A 822 -8.01 33.59 -34.40
N LEU A 823 -7.05 32.80 -33.91
CA LEU A 823 -7.29 31.47 -33.33
C LEU A 823 -8.09 31.54 -32.01
N VAL A 824 -7.83 32.53 -31.16
CA VAL A 824 -8.58 32.74 -29.91
C VAL A 824 -10.02 33.19 -30.20
N GLU A 825 -10.22 34.03 -31.22
CA GLU A 825 -11.55 34.46 -31.67
C GLU A 825 -12.34 33.32 -32.34
N ALA A 826 -11.67 32.41 -33.06
CA ALA A 826 -12.28 31.20 -33.64
C ALA A 826 -12.66 30.16 -32.57
N GLU A 827 -11.83 29.95 -31.55
CA GLU A 827 -12.15 29.10 -30.39
C GLU A 827 -13.38 29.61 -29.62
N ASP A 828 -13.64 30.93 -29.64
CA ASP A 828 -14.78 31.55 -28.96
C ASP A 828 -16.13 31.35 -29.72
N ALA A 829 -16.10 31.06 -31.03
CA ALA A 829 -17.30 30.84 -31.86
C ALA A 829 -17.90 29.42 -31.73
N ASP A 830 -17.08 28.40 -31.49
CA ASP A 830 -17.55 26.99 -31.41
C ASP A 830 -18.23 26.65 -30.07
N VAL A 831 -17.94 27.40 -29.00
CA VAL A 831 -18.58 27.27 -27.67
C VAL A 831 -20.05 27.75 -27.68
N GLU A 832 -20.49 28.41 -28.75
CA GLU A 832 -21.75 29.14 -28.85
C GLU A 832 -22.99 28.27 -29.12
N SER A 833 -22.82 27.00 -29.54
CA SER A 833 -23.93 26.19 -30.09
C SER A 833 -24.78 25.37 -29.09
N TYR A 834 -24.49 25.34 -27.78
CA TYR A 834 -25.06 24.31 -26.86
C TYR A 834 -25.74 24.79 -25.56
N ARG A 835 -26.32 26.01 -25.49
CA ARG A 835 -27.02 26.49 -24.26
C ARG A 835 -28.55 26.46 -24.27
N ALA A 836 -29.20 25.87 -25.28
CA ALA A 836 -30.66 25.82 -25.36
C ALA A 836 -31.25 24.55 -24.71
N ASP A 837 -31.05 24.33 -23.41
CA ASP A 837 -32.07 23.78 -22.50
C ASP A 837 -31.44 23.37 -21.16
N THR A 838 -31.90 23.96 -20.06
CA THR A 838 -32.14 23.23 -18.79
C THR A 838 -32.71 24.17 -17.73
N ARG A 839 -34.03 24.10 -17.54
CA ARG A 839 -34.71 24.55 -16.32
C ARG A 839 -34.66 23.43 -15.29
N GLN A 840 -33.68 23.44 -14.38
CA GLN A 840 -33.80 22.76 -13.08
C GLN A 840 -33.15 23.61 -11.97
N PRO A 841 -33.83 23.88 -10.85
CA PRO A 841 -33.27 24.63 -9.74
C PRO A 841 -32.75 23.66 -8.66
N GLU A 842 -31.42 23.60 -8.49
CA GLU A 842 -30.70 23.31 -7.22
C GLU A 842 -29.23 22.99 -7.54
N VAL A 843 -28.29 23.92 -7.30
CA VAL A 843 -26.98 23.73 -6.59
C VAL A 843 -26.36 25.13 -6.34
N LYS A 844 -26.10 25.55 -5.09
CA LYS A 844 -25.38 26.80 -4.73
C LYS A 844 -23.84 26.73 -4.82
N ALA A 845 -23.28 25.51 -4.94
CA ALA A 845 -21.84 25.24 -5.05
C ALA A 845 -21.12 25.85 -6.28
N PRO A 846 -21.73 26.02 -7.47
CA PRO A 846 -21.07 26.59 -8.65
C PRO A 846 -20.64 28.04 -8.42
N ASP A 847 -21.44 28.82 -7.69
CA ASP A 847 -21.19 30.26 -7.52
C ASP A 847 -20.06 30.54 -6.53
N GLN A 848 -19.91 29.71 -5.48
CA GLN A 848 -18.79 29.82 -4.56
C GLN A 848 -17.46 29.48 -5.25
N ALA A 849 -17.41 28.42 -6.06
CA ALA A 849 -16.20 28.04 -6.79
C ALA A 849 -15.82 29.09 -7.84
N ARG A 850 -16.80 29.66 -8.54
CA ARG A 850 -16.58 30.81 -9.44
C ARG A 850 -16.03 32.02 -8.70
N ALA A 851 -16.60 32.36 -7.54
CA ALA A 851 -16.10 33.46 -6.71
C ALA A 851 -14.65 33.23 -6.24
N GLN A 852 -14.28 31.99 -5.91
CA GLN A 852 -12.91 31.63 -5.55
C GLN A 852 -11.93 31.76 -6.73
N LEU A 853 -12.32 31.33 -7.93
CA LEU A 853 -11.52 31.53 -9.14
C LEU A 853 -11.37 33.02 -9.46
N GLY A 854 -12.46 33.78 -9.39
CA GLY A 854 -12.45 35.24 -9.58
C GLY A 854 -11.56 35.97 -8.58
N LEU A 855 -11.57 35.54 -7.31
CA LEU A 855 -10.68 36.08 -6.27
C LEU A 855 -9.21 35.82 -6.57
N ARG A 856 -8.87 34.62 -7.02
CA ARG A 856 -7.50 34.26 -7.39
C ARG A 856 -7.04 35.00 -8.65
N GLY A 857 -7.87 35.08 -9.68
CA GLY A 857 -7.62 35.89 -10.87
C GLY A 857 -7.39 37.35 -10.53
N ALA A 858 -8.26 37.94 -9.70
CA ALA A 858 -8.15 39.35 -9.30
C ALA A 858 -6.89 39.60 -8.46
N THR A 859 -6.50 38.64 -7.61
CA THR A 859 -5.25 38.70 -6.83
C THR A 859 -4.03 38.68 -7.76
N ILE A 860 -4.00 37.77 -8.73
CA ILE A 860 -2.92 37.69 -9.73
C ILE A 860 -2.83 39.03 -10.49
N ALA A 861 -3.93 39.52 -11.05
CA ALA A 861 -3.96 40.77 -11.79
C ALA A 861 -3.50 41.97 -10.93
N HIS A 862 -3.94 42.00 -9.66
CA HIS A 862 -3.52 43.01 -8.70
C HIS A 862 -2.01 43.02 -8.52
N CYS A 863 -1.40 41.86 -8.23
CA CYS A 863 0.04 41.74 -8.06
C CYS A 863 0.81 42.15 -9.32
N LEU A 864 0.38 41.72 -10.51
CA LEU A 864 1.03 42.10 -11.78
C LEU A 864 0.99 43.61 -12.00
N ILE A 865 -0.14 44.27 -11.70
CA ILE A 865 -0.29 45.72 -11.84
C ILE A 865 0.55 46.46 -10.80
N GLN A 866 0.58 46.00 -9.55
CA GLN A 866 1.44 46.58 -8.51
C GLN A 866 2.92 46.45 -8.86
N TYR A 867 3.34 45.30 -9.41
CA TYR A 867 4.71 45.10 -9.89
C TYR A 867 5.06 46.08 -11.03
N LEU A 868 4.16 46.30 -12.00
CA LEU A 868 4.36 47.30 -13.05
C LEU A 868 4.46 48.72 -12.49
N CYS A 869 3.65 49.07 -11.49
CA CYS A 869 3.73 50.37 -10.81
C CYS A 869 5.08 50.54 -10.12
N TRP A 870 5.50 49.53 -9.34
CA TRP A 870 6.81 49.52 -8.69
C TRP A 870 7.96 49.63 -9.70
N ARG A 871 7.92 48.88 -10.80
CA ARG A 871 8.95 48.93 -11.84
C ARG A 871 9.00 50.30 -12.55
N LYS A 872 7.86 50.98 -12.67
CA LYS A 872 7.77 52.36 -13.18
C LYS A 872 8.48 53.33 -12.24
N GLU A 873 8.29 53.18 -10.93
CA GLU A 873 8.96 53.99 -9.91
C GLU A 873 10.48 53.76 -9.92
N GLN A 874 10.93 52.55 -10.26
CA GLN A 874 12.35 52.23 -10.45
C GLN A 874 12.93 52.73 -11.80
N GLY A 875 12.12 53.35 -12.67
CA GLY A 875 12.58 53.84 -13.97
C GLY A 875 12.82 52.75 -15.02
N GLY A 876 12.13 51.61 -14.96
CA GLY A 876 12.29 50.54 -15.94
C GLY A 876 11.65 50.86 -17.29
N ASP A 877 12.45 50.89 -18.37
CA ASP A 877 12.00 51.26 -19.72
C ASP A 877 10.96 50.30 -20.34
N SER A 878 10.91 49.04 -19.88
CA SER A 878 10.01 48.01 -20.43
C SER A 878 8.59 48.05 -19.88
N VAL A 879 8.27 48.92 -18.90
CA VAL A 879 6.95 48.98 -18.26
C VAL A 879 5.84 49.29 -19.27
N GLY A 880 6.09 50.20 -20.22
CA GLY A 880 5.13 50.56 -21.26
C GLY A 880 4.76 49.36 -22.13
N ARG A 881 5.75 48.58 -22.57
CA ARG A 881 5.55 47.39 -23.41
C ARG A 881 4.80 46.30 -22.65
N LEU A 882 5.23 45.97 -21.42
CA LEU A 882 4.59 44.94 -20.61
C LEU A 882 3.16 45.30 -20.19
N GLY A 883 2.92 46.57 -19.86
CA GLY A 883 1.58 47.06 -19.60
C GLY A 883 0.69 46.97 -20.83
N SER A 884 1.12 47.45 -22.00
CA SER A 884 0.36 47.31 -23.24
C SER A 884 0.02 45.85 -23.56
N ARG A 885 0.95 44.93 -23.32
CA ARG A 885 0.72 43.48 -23.49
C ARG A 885 -0.33 42.94 -22.50
N LEU A 886 -0.25 43.31 -21.23
CA LEU A 886 -1.23 42.91 -20.21
C LEU A 886 -2.63 43.47 -20.50
N ALA A 887 -2.71 44.70 -21.04
CA ALA A 887 -3.97 45.26 -21.50
C ALA A 887 -4.51 44.51 -22.72
N ALA A 888 -3.65 44.25 -23.71
CA ALA A 888 -4.00 43.54 -24.94
C ALA A 888 -4.44 42.09 -24.68
N SER A 889 -3.99 41.45 -23.60
CA SER A 889 -4.45 40.11 -23.21
C SER A 889 -5.88 40.08 -22.67
N GLY A 890 -6.55 41.23 -22.53
CA GLY A 890 -7.90 41.34 -21.98
C GLY A 890 -7.97 41.40 -20.46
N MET A 891 -6.84 41.43 -19.75
CA MET A 891 -6.82 41.48 -18.27
C MET A 891 -7.52 42.73 -17.72
N VAL A 892 -7.20 43.89 -18.28
CA VAL A 892 -7.80 45.17 -17.85
C VAL A 892 -9.30 45.22 -18.16
N ALA A 893 -9.71 44.67 -19.30
CA ALA A 893 -11.13 44.56 -19.68
C ALA A 893 -11.89 43.65 -18.71
N ALA A 894 -11.32 42.50 -18.34
CA ALA A 894 -11.91 41.59 -17.37
C ALA A 894 -12.09 42.23 -15.97
N LEU A 895 -11.11 43.04 -15.53
CA LEU A 895 -11.24 43.82 -14.30
C LEU A 895 -12.38 44.84 -14.37
N GLN A 896 -12.50 45.58 -15.47
CA GLN A 896 -13.57 46.55 -15.69
C GLN A 896 -14.95 45.88 -15.69
N GLU A 897 -15.09 44.77 -16.43
CA GLU A 897 -16.33 44.00 -16.51
C GLU A 897 -16.75 43.46 -15.15
N MET A 898 -15.82 42.89 -14.38
CA MET A 898 -16.09 42.37 -13.04
C MET A 898 -16.52 43.48 -12.07
N VAL A 899 -15.96 44.68 -12.17
CA VAL A 899 -16.38 45.84 -11.37
C VAL A 899 -17.80 46.27 -11.74
N VAL A 900 -18.11 46.43 -13.03
CA VAL A 900 -19.43 46.86 -13.50
C VAL A 900 -20.50 45.84 -13.12
N SER A 901 -20.29 44.58 -13.49
CA SER A 901 -21.24 43.49 -13.19
C SER A 901 -21.35 43.19 -11.70
N GLY A 902 -20.23 43.12 -10.99
CA GLY A 902 -20.18 42.86 -9.56
C GLY A 902 -20.86 43.95 -8.73
N MET A 903 -20.70 45.24 -9.08
CA MET A 903 -21.42 46.32 -8.41
C MET A 903 -22.93 46.28 -8.67
N ALA A 904 -23.36 45.95 -9.90
CA ALA A 904 -24.77 45.80 -10.21
C ALA A 904 -25.40 44.67 -9.38
N GLU A 905 -24.74 43.53 -9.31
CA GLU A 905 -25.22 42.36 -8.56
C GLU A 905 -25.20 42.58 -7.04
N LEU A 906 -24.19 43.29 -6.50
CA LEU A 906 -24.13 43.65 -5.08
C LEU A 906 -25.22 44.66 -4.66
N ARG A 907 -25.70 45.50 -5.58
CA ARG A 907 -26.84 46.40 -5.33
C ARG A 907 -28.16 45.64 -5.25
N VAL A 908 -28.32 44.60 -6.08
CA VAL A 908 -29.55 43.78 -6.11
C VAL A 908 -29.62 42.85 -4.91
N ASN A 909 -28.48 42.29 -4.46
CA ASN A 909 -28.43 41.25 -3.42
C ASN A 909 -27.95 41.75 -2.05
N ALA A 910 -28.18 43.03 -1.73
CA ALA A 910 -27.63 43.67 -0.53
C ALA A 910 -28.08 43.04 0.81
N GLU A 911 -29.18 42.28 0.83
CA GLU A 911 -29.81 41.78 2.08
C GLU A 911 -29.71 40.26 2.32
N GLU A 912 -29.30 39.41 1.37
CA GLU A 912 -29.54 37.94 1.49
C GLU A 912 -28.33 36.97 1.49
N ASP A 913 -27.06 37.37 1.34
CA ASP A 913 -25.97 36.38 1.23
C ASP A 913 -24.70 36.69 2.06
N ALA A 914 -24.55 36.00 3.20
CA ALA A 914 -23.42 36.21 4.12
C ALA A 914 -22.08 35.60 3.64
N GLY A 915 -22.10 34.60 2.76
CA GLY A 915 -20.90 33.85 2.34
C GLY A 915 -20.33 34.30 0.99
N ALA A 916 -20.98 33.89 -0.12
CA ALA A 916 -20.52 34.19 -1.48
C ALA A 916 -20.49 35.70 -1.78
N GLY A 917 -21.45 36.45 -1.21
CA GLY A 917 -21.47 37.90 -1.28
C GLY A 917 -20.24 38.57 -0.65
N SER A 918 -19.65 37.98 0.39
CA SER A 918 -18.42 38.49 1.00
C SER A 918 -17.21 38.31 0.07
N MET A 919 -17.01 37.12 -0.49
CA MET A 919 -15.92 36.89 -1.46
C MET A 919 -16.06 37.77 -2.69
N LYS A 920 -17.28 37.92 -3.21
CA LYS A 920 -17.53 38.75 -4.38
C LYS A 920 -17.26 40.23 -4.15
N ARG A 921 -17.61 40.77 -2.97
CA ARG A 921 -17.21 42.13 -2.56
C ARG A 921 -15.70 42.30 -2.58
N GLU A 922 -14.98 41.30 -2.11
CA GLU A 922 -13.53 41.32 -2.10
C GLU A 922 -12.93 41.28 -3.52
N VAL A 923 -13.49 40.47 -4.42
CA VAL A 923 -13.11 40.48 -5.85
C VAL A 923 -13.29 41.89 -6.44
N VAL A 924 -14.46 42.50 -6.27
CA VAL A 924 -14.75 43.85 -6.78
C VAL A 924 -13.82 44.89 -6.18
N ARG A 925 -13.52 44.80 -4.87
CA ARG A 925 -12.58 45.68 -4.18
C ARG A 925 -11.18 45.59 -4.80
N LEU A 926 -10.64 44.38 -4.94
CA LEU A 926 -9.32 44.16 -5.56
C LEU A 926 -9.30 44.66 -7.00
N CYS A 927 -10.36 44.41 -7.79
CA CYS A 927 -10.43 44.89 -9.16
C CYS A 927 -10.43 46.43 -9.25
N LEU A 928 -11.18 47.11 -8.37
CA LEU A 928 -11.20 48.57 -8.28
C LEU A 928 -9.83 49.15 -7.90
N GLU A 929 -9.14 48.54 -6.93
CA GLU A 929 -7.80 48.96 -6.51
C GLU A 929 -6.78 48.77 -7.64
N SER A 930 -6.85 47.65 -8.35
CA SER A 930 -6.04 47.37 -9.53
C SER A 930 -6.27 48.39 -10.65
N LEU A 931 -7.53 48.75 -10.94
CA LEU A 931 -7.85 49.77 -11.96
C LEU A 931 -7.38 51.17 -11.58
N LYS A 932 -7.42 51.52 -10.29
CA LYS A 932 -6.86 52.79 -9.79
C LYS A 932 -5.34 52.83 -9.96
N ALA A 933 -4.66 51.75 -9.57
CA ALA A 933 -3.22 51.61 -9.76
C ALA A 933 -2.85 51.69 -11.26
N TRP A 934 -3.60 50.99 -12.11
CA TRP A 934 -3.46 51.06 -13.57
C TRP A 934 -3.56 52.48 -14.11
N SER A 935 -4.58 53.24 -13.70
CA SER A 935 -4.76 54.63 -14.12
C SER A 935 -3.62 55.54 -13.69
N SER A 936 -3.04 55.32 -12.50
CA SER A 936 -1.90 56.10 -12.01
C SER A 936 -0.63 55.92 -12.85
N MET A 937 -0.50 54.81 -13.57
CA MET A 937 0.59 54.59 -14.51
C MET A 937 0.48 55.45 -15.78
N GLY A 938 -0.60 56.19 -15.99
CA GLY A 938 -0.82 57.00 -17.20
C GLY A 938 -1.17 56.14 -18.43
N MET A 939 -1.47 54.85 -18.22
CA MET A 939 -1.93 53.95 -19.26
C MET A 939 -3.45 54.12 -19.40
N SER A 940 -3.88 55.12 -20.17
CA SER A 940 -5.30 55.32 -20.47
C SER A 940 -5.81 54.15 -21.32
N SER A 941 -6.85 53.45 -20.86
CA SER A 941 -7.65 52.60 -21.75
C SER A 941 -8.30 53.51 -22.80
N SER A 942 -8.13 53.17 -24.08
CA SER A 942 -8.71 53.94 -25.19
C SER A 942 -10.24 53.93 -25.23
N SER A 943 -10.91 53.14 -24.37
CA SER A 943 -12.34 53.25 -24.11
C SER A 943 -12.61 54.06 -22.83
N ARG A 944 -13.38 55.15 -22.99
CA ARG A 944 -14.00 55.95 -21.93
C ARG A 944 -15.38 55.42 -21.59
#